data_AF-A0A946TKS8-F1
#
_entry.id   AF-A0A946TKS8-F1
#
_cell.length_a   1.000
_cell.length_b   1.000
_cell.length_c   1.000
_cell.angle_alpha   90.00
_cell.angle_beta   90.00
_cell.angle_gamma   90.00
#
_symmetry.space_group_name_H-M   'P 1'
#
loop_
_entity.id
_entity.type
_entity.pdbx_description
1 polymer ?
#
loop_
_entity_poly.entity_id
_entity_poly.type
_entity_poly.pdbx_seq_one_letter_code
_entity_poly.pdbx_strand_id
1 'polypeptide(L)'
;DLQRCMIVAPGNLCEQWQDELYEKFGLHFDLVDRHTVERSPSGNPFLDMDRIICRLDHLSRNEYIQDKINPTDWDLIVVDEAHKMSASYFGNKLNMTKRFLLGKFLSTKTRNFLLMTATPHKGKNDDFHAFLSLIDGDRFAGKYRENVHLVDTSDIMRRLIKEDLLKFDGRKLFPERKAYSLKYDLSDGEATLYKLVTTYVREEMNRAERFVDTDGRRRKQVGFALTVLQRRLASSPEAIYQSLIRRKQRLEDRLTEEELLKRGHDISIVSQTSLTAFDDDFISDFDDLPDDELLEQEEQLVSGVSAAQTIKELKIEIQTLDGLVKEAEKIRNSGIDKKWDELLKLLESNILFENGKLRKLIIFTEHKDTLKYLTNRLRSFFGTDESVVNIYGGMHRDERKKNQDTFKNDKNVLILVATDAASEGINLQFTNMMINYDLPWNPNRIEQRFGRIHRIGQELVCHLWNLVAHETREGSVFDRLFEKLEEAREALGGKVFDVLGSAFTSTSLRDILKDAIRYTDDPQRKIEFETVVDHAMDIDHLTNLLEMNALTNEVFDQTKVIAIKEEMEKVEARKLQPHFIESFFIAAFKKLGGSLHLREKRRYEIMRVPVSIIRRDRQIGDHTPVQPKYHRICFDKNFIKYEGKPDAEFVTPGHPLMNSILDLIKESYLPLLKQGAILINEDDCGDEVKVLFFVEHTIKDGVVLQNGSNRTISKQIMFSEINKNFNVEKVGYAPYLDYRPASENEIEKVSGLIDEDWIKRDLERRIIGFAAEMIVPEHLGGVKVRKLKYINKAKEQVRHRLTKEIHYWDHRGNELKSKEQAGKNVRMNSGQAFKRAEDLSARLEKRMDELELEAHITPAVPFVIGGAIVIPKGLVMDLEQTGPVVADSHARKIVEEAAMIKIMDTERSLGRIPEDVSAQRGLGYDILSAFPDGGRYLFLEVKGKGMDQDSVTVTRNEIMACLNKPDDFRLAIVKVDDGNAQDPVYVKEPFDSEPGFAQISATYNLKELIKMGYSPE
;
A
#
# COMPACT_ATOMS: atom_id res chain seq x y z
N ASP A 1 3.63 14.21 -11.54
CA ASP A 1 4.35 13.20 -12.34
C ASP A 1 5.47 12.63 -11.49
N LEU A 2 5.59 11.29 -11.48
CA LEU A 2 6.59 10.54 -10.71
C LEU A 2 7.57 9.95 -11.72
N GLN A 3 8.77 10.52 -11.83
CA GLN A 3 9.82 10.01 -12.72
C GLN A 3 10.83 9.21 -11.90
N ARG A 4 11.42 9.81 -10.86
CA ARG A 4 12.41 9.16 -10.00
C ARG A 4 11.81 8.69 -8.67
N CYS A 5 11.84 7.38 -8.43
CA CYS A 5 11.35 6.78 -7.18
C CYS A 5 12.38 5.84 -6.55
N MET A 6 12.67 6.05 -5.26
CA MET A 6 13.48 5.14 -4.47
C MET A 6 12.64 4.53 -3.35
N ILE A 7 12.73 3.21 -3.20
CA ILE A 7 12.09 2.47 -2.12
C ILE A 7 13.16 1.92 -1.20
N VAL A 8 13.05 2.22 0.09
CA VAL A 8 13.94 1.70 1.13
C VAL A 8 13.13 0.74 1.98
N ALA A 9 13.48 -0.54 1.94
CA ALA A 9 12.75 -1.59 2.65
C ALA A 9 13.72 -2.52 3.41
N PRO A 10 13.23 -3.26 4.41
CA PRO A 10 13.94 -4.40 4.97
C PRO A 10 14.37 -5.40 3.88
N GLY A 11 15.52 -6.05 4.07
CA GLY A 11 16.13 -6.90 3.04
C GLY A 11 15.22 -8.03 2.52
N ASN A 12 14.40 -8.60 3.39
CA ASN A 12 13.42 -9.63 3.08
C ASN A 12 12.18 -9.15 2.32
N LEU A 13 11.86 -7.85 2.39
CA LEU A 13 10.73 -7.24 1.67
C LEU A 13 11.14 -6.63 0.33
N CYS A 14 12.43 -6.35 0.10
CA CYS A 14 12.91 -5.72 -1.14
C CYS A 14 12.49 -6.48 -2.41
N GLU A 15 12.59 -7.81 -2.41
CA GLU A 15 12.18 -8.64 -3.55
C GLU A 15 10.66 -8.67 -3.71
N GLN A 16 9.91 -8.68 -2.60
CA GLN A 16 8.46 -8.57 -2.64
C GLN A 16 8.03 -7.24 -3.26
N TRP A 17 8.68 -6.13 -2.91
CA TRP A 17 8.43 -4.83 -3.53
C TRP A 17 8.65 -4.86 -5.04
N GLN A 18 9.75 -5.47 -5.48
CA GLN A 18 10.04 -5.63 -6.91
C GLN A 18 8.94 -6.42 -7.62
N ASP A 19 8.53 -7.56 -7.06
CA ASP A 19 7.49 -8.42 -7.64
C ASP A 19 6.11 -7.75 -7.64
N GLU A 20 5.70 -7.13 -6.53
CA GLU A 20 4.40 -6.49 -6.39
C GLU A 20 4.27 -5.26 -7.30
N LEU A 21 5.33 -4.46 -7.44
CA LEU A 21 5.34 -3.31 -8.35
C LEU A 21 5.25 -3.75 -9.80
N TYR A 22 5.91 -4.84 -10.16
CA TYR A 22 5.83 -5.42 -11.50
C TYR A 22 4.47 -6.07 -11.77
N GLU A 23 4.01 -6.98 -10.90
CA GLU A 23 2.78 -7.75 -11.11
C GLU A 23 1.51 -6.89 -11.03
N LYS A 24 1.44 -5.92 -10.11
CA LYS A 24 0.23 -5.09 -9.92
C LYS A 24 0.23 -3.81 -10.73
N PHE A 25 1.40 -3.23 -10.99
CA PHE A 25 1.52 -1.91 -11.61
C PHE A 25 2.33 -1.91 -12.92
N GLY A 26 2.96 -3.02 -13.31
CA GLY A 26 3.84 -3.08 -14.48
C GLY A 26 5.12 -2.25 -14.31
N LEU A 27 5.45 -1.83 -13.09
CA LEU A 27 6.58 -0.95 -12.81
C LEU A 27 7.82 -1.78 -12.49
N HIS A 28 8.87 -1.61 -13.28
CA HIS A 28 10.16 -2.23 -13.04
C HIS A 28 10.98 -1.38 -12.07
N PHE A 29 11.53 -2.03 -11.06
CA PHE A 29 12.44 -1.43 -10.08
C PHE A 29 13.69 -2.29 -9.97
N ASP A 30 14.85 -1.65 -10.02
CA ASP A 30 16.14 -2.31 -9.91
C ASP A 30 16.60 -2.39 -8.44
N LEU A 31 17.07 -3.56 -8.03
CA LEU A 31 17.65 -3.75 -6.71
C LEU A 31 19.08 -3.21 -6.69
N VAL A 32 19.38 -2.34 -5.72
CA VAL A 32 20.74 -1.82 -5.53
C VAL A 32 21.57 -2.86 -4.77
N ASP A 33 22.37 -3.61 -5.51
CA ASP A 33 23.39 -4.50 -4.98
C ASP A 33 24.79 -4.12 -5.51
N ARG A 34 25.81 -4.90 -5.12
CA ARG A 34 27.19 -4.68 -5.57
C ARG A 34 27.34 -4.82 -7.08
N HIS A 35 26.64 -5.78 -7.69
CA HIS A 35 26.68 -5.99 -9.14
C HIS A 35 26.01 -4.85 -9.90
N THR A 36 24.91 -4.30 -9.38
CA THR A 36 24.23 -3.13 -9.95
C THR A 36 25.15 -1.92 -9.97
N VAL A 37 25.89 -1.67 -8.87
CA VAL A 37 26.89 -0.60 -8.80
C VAL A 37 28.02 -0.80 -9.82
N GLU A 38 28.51 -2.04 -9.98
CA GLU A 38 29.59 -2.37 -10.92
C GLU A 38 29.14 -2.31 -12.39
N ARG A 39 27.87 -2.59 -12.69
CA ARG A 39 27.29 -2.55 -14.04
C ARG A 39 26.84 -1.15 -14.48
N SER A 40 26.71 -0.23 -13.53
CA SER A 40 26.27 1.14 -13.79
C SER A 40 27.28 1.86 -14.71
N PRO A 41 26.87 2.39 -15.88
CA PRO A 41 27.76 3.11 -16.79
C PRO A 41 28.55 4.26 -16.13
N SER A 42 27.94 4.99 -15.20
CA SER A 42 28.60 6.07 -14.46
C SER A 42 29.32 5.60 -13.19
N GLY A 43 29.22 4.31 -12.85
CA GLY A 43 29.59 3.78 -11.54
C GLY A 43 28.66 4.23 -10.41
N ASN A 44 27.57 4.93 -10.73
CA ASN A 44 26.56 5.40 -9.78
C ASN A 44 25.14 5.01 -10.23
N PRO A 45 24.56 3.95 -9.64
CA PRO A 45 23.23 3.50 -10.04
C PRO A 45 22.14 4.52 -9.71
N PHE A 46 22.37 5.39 -8.73
CA PHE A 46 21.42 6.44 -8.37
C PHE A 46 21.32 7.54 -9.43
N LEU A 47 22.34 7.71 -10.28
CA LEU A 47 22.30 8.62 -11.43
C LEU A 47 21.67 7.95 -12.65
N ASP A 48 22.04 6.70 -12.90
CA ASP A 48 21.72 5.99 -14.14
C ASP A 48 20.30 5.37 -14.13
N MET A 49 19.70 5.18 -12.95
CA MET A 49 18.41 4.52 -12.78
C MET A 49 17.39 5.45 -12.12
N ASP A 50 16.16 5.42 -12.64
CA ASP A 50 15.07 6.25 -12.14
C ASP A 50 14.20 5.52 -11.09
N ARG A 51 14.23 4.18 -11.04
CA ARG A 51 13.37 3.39 -10.15
C ARG A 51 14.18 2.31 -9.45
N ILE A 52 14.44 2.50 -8.15
CA ILE A 52 15.36 1.65 -7.40
C ILE A 52 14.78 1.18 -6.07
N ILE A 53 15.20 -0.01 -5.64
CA ILE A 53 14.93 -0.57 -4.32
C ILE A 53 16.25 -0.77 -3.59
N CYS A 54 16.34 -0.21 -2.39
CA CYS A 54 17.50 -0.25 -1.52
C CYS A 54 17.17 -1.01 -0.23
N ARG A 55 18.11 -1.87 0.21
CA ARG A 55 18.01 -2.52 1.52
C ARG A 55 18.36 -1.51 2.62
N LEU A 56 17.46 -1.31 3.58
CA LEU A 56 17.62 -0.35 4.68
C LEU A 56 18.94 -0.52 5.44
N ASP A 57 19.27 -1.75 5.82
CA ASP A 57 20.45 -2.03 6.65
C ASP A 57 21.76 -1.82 5.89
N HIS A 58 21.81 -2.24 4.63
CA HIS A 58 22.97 -1.98 3.77
C HIS A 58 23.17 -0.48 3.59
N LEU A 59 22.10 0.26 3.27
CA LEU A 59 22.18 1.69 3.00
C LEU A 59 22.57 2.48 4.26
N SER A 60 22.05 2.12 5.43
CA SER A 60 22.32 2.84 6.69
C SER A 60 23.75 2.65 7.22
N ARG A 61 24.41 1.54 6.88
CA ARG A 61 25.76 1.21 7.35
C ARG A 61 26.87 1.62 6.38
N ASN A 62 26.55 1.91 5.11
CA ASN A 62 27.52 2.14 4.05
C ASN A 62 27.55 3.60 3.59
N GLU A 63 28.43 4.41 4.18
CA GLU A 63 28.60 5.84 3.84
C GLU A 63 28.99 6.06 2.37
N TYR A 64 29.78 5.16 1.78
CA TYR A 64 30.16 5.26 0.36
C TYR A 64 28.96 5.17 -0.58
N ILE A 65 27.94 4.37 -0.24
CA ILE A 65 26.70 4.30 -1.03
C ILE A 65 25.82 5.54 -0.76
N GLN A 66 25.77 6.04 0.47
CA GLN A 66 25.05 7.27 0.80
C GLN A 66 25.60 8.48 0.03
N ASP A 67 26.93 8.58 -0.10
CA ASP A 67 27.59 9.64 -0.87
C ASP A 67 27.19 9.64 -2.35
N LYS A 68 26.88 8.46 -2.92
CA LYS A 68 26.39 8.35 -4.30
C LYS A 68 24.97 8.85 -4.51
N ILE A 69 24.18 9.01 -3.44
CA ILE A 69 22.82 9.59 -3.50
C ILE A 69 22.88 11.12 -3.55
N ASN A 70 23.93 11.74 -3.00
CA ASN A 70 24.07 13.19 -2.91
C ASN A 70 23.81 13.98 -4.21
N PRO A 71 24.31 13.57 -5.40
CA PRO A 71 24.13 14.34 -6.63
C PRO A 71 22.71 14.26 -7.22
N THR A 72 21.80 13.50 -6.61
CA THR A 72 20.46 13.23 -7.15
C THR A 72 19.35 13.62 -6.20
N ASP A 73 18.32 14.29 -6.73
CA ASP A 73 17.05 14.50 -6.07
C ASP A 73 16.00 13.51 -6.60
N TRP A 74 15.09 13.11 -5.73
CA TRP A 74 14.04 12.13 -5.99
C TRP A 74 12.66 12.78 -5.95
N ASP A 75 11.73 12.33 -6.80
CA ASP A 75 10.35 12.79 -6.75
C ASP A 75 9.61 12.20 -5.54
N LEU A 76 9.91 10.93 -5.24
CA LEU A 76 9.34 10.17 -4.13
C LEU A 76 10.39 9.22 -3.55
N ILE A 77 10.54 9.27 -2.23
CA ILE A 77 11.21 8.21 -1.47
C ILE A 77 10.17 7.56 -0.57
N VAL A 78 10.06 6.24 -0.68
CA VAL A 78 9.19 5.41 0.16
C VAL A 78 10.06 4.63 1.12
N VAL A 79 9.73 4.68 2.41
CA VAL A 79 10.39 3.86 3.44
C VAL A 79 9.36 2.91 4.01
N ASP A 80 9.61 1.61 3.83
CA ASP A 80 8.81 0.54 4.42
C ASP A 80 9.36 0.12 5.79
N GLU A 81 8.48 -0.35 6.66
CA GLU A 81 8.75 -0.61 8.08
C GLU A 81 9.52 0.54 8.76
N ALA A 82 9.05 1.76 8.51
CA ALA A 82 9.72 2.99 8.92
C ALA A 82 9.92 3.10 10.44
N HIS A 83 9.19 2.34 11.26
CA HIS A 83 9.44 2.24 12.71
C HIS A 83 10.87 1.81 13.06
N LYS A 84 11.59 1.15 12.13
CA LYS A 84 13.02 0.82 12.27
C LYS A 84 13.94 2.05 12.21
N MET A 85 13.46 3.19 11.70
CA MET A 85 14.16 4.48 11.75
C MET A 85 13.86 5.21 13.06
N SER A 86 14.14 4.56 14.19
CA SER A 86 13.84 5.12 15.52
C SER A 86 15.02 5.90 16.11
N ALA A 87 14.69 6.90 16.92
CA ALA A 87 15.62 7.57 17.83
C ALA A 87 15.01 7.60 19.22
N SER A 88 15.85 7.62 20.25
CA SER A 88 15.40 7.54 21.65
C SER A 88 15.99 8.65 22.51
N TYR A 89 15.22 9.14 23.47
CA TYR A 89 15.71 10.10 24.45
C TYR A 89 16.29 9.39 25.68
N PHE A 90 17.55 9.70 26.00
CA PHE A 90 18.16 9.35 27.28
C PHE A 90 18.38 10.64 28.10
N GLY A 91 17.51 10.87 29.08
CA GLY A 91 17.44 12.14 29.80
C GLY A 91 17.05 13.28 28.87
N ASN A 92 17.98 14.21 28.58
CA ASN A 92 17.80 15.31 27.63
C ASN A 92 18.59 15.14 26.33
N LYS A 93 19.30 14.02 26.15
CA LYS A 93 20.08 13.74 24.94
C LYS A 93 19.29 12.82 24.02
N LEU A 94 19.18 13.20 22.75
CA LEU A 94 18.62 12.36 21.70
C LEU A 94 19.72 11.44 21.17
N ASN A 95 19.56 10.13 21.34
CA ASN A 95 20.40 9.11 20.74
C ASN A 95 19.79 8.70 19.41
N MET A 96 20.48 9.07 18.31
CA MET A 96 20.06 8.78 16.94
C MET A 96 20.74 7.50 16.46
N THR A 97 19.97 6.55 15.95
CA THR A 97 20.49 5.35 15.29
C THR A 97 21.03 5.70 13.89
N LYS A 98 21.86 4.83 13.31
CA LYS A 98 22.32 4.98 11.91
C LYS A 98 21.15 5.00 10.92
N ARG A 99 20.10 4.21 11.18
CA ARG A 99 18.87 4.19 10.39
C ARG A 99 18.11 5.52 10.47
N PHE A 100 18.03 6.12 11.66
CA PHE A 100 17.44 7.45 11.83
C PHE A 100 18.23 8.54 11.08
N LEU A 101 19.56 8.51 11.15
CA LEU A 101 20.42 9.43 10.41
C LEU A 101 20.24 9.29 8.89
N LEU A 102 20.13 8.06 8.40
CA LEU A 102 19.77 7.79 7.00
C LEU A 102 18.40 8.40 6.66
N GLY A 103 17.37 8.17 7.47
CA GLY A 103 16.04 8.75 7.25
C GLY A 103 16.07 10.28 7.14
N LYS A 104 16.85 10.94 8.01
CA LYS A 104 17.03 12.40 7.99
C LYS A 104 17.79 12.87 6.74
N PHE A 105 18.75 12.09 6.26
CA PHE A 105 19.44 12.38 5.01
C PHE A 105 18.49 12.25 3.81
N LEU A 106 17.76 11.14 3.72
CA LEU A 106 16.83 10.87 2.62
C LEU A 106 15.69 11.87 2.55
N SER A 107 15.16 12.36 3.68
CA SER A 107 14.10 13.36 3.68
C SER A 107 14.52 14.70 3.04
N THR A 108 15.82 14.99 2.99
CA THR A 108 16.37 16.18 2.29
C THR A 108 16.59 15.97 0.80
N LYS A 109 16.52 14.71 0.31
CA LYS A 109 16.81 14.32 -1.08
C LYS A 109 15.55 14.02 -1.87
N THR A 110 14.37 14.33 -1.34
CA THR A 110 13.10 14.04 -2.01
C THR A 110 12.10 15.17 -1.89
N ARG A 111 11.26 15.33 -2.93
CA ARG A 111 10.08 16.20 -2.87
C ARG A 111 8.96 15.61 -2.02
N ASN A 112 8.76 14.29 -2.08
CA ASN A 112 7.74 13.58 -1.32
C ASN A 112 8.39 12.45 -0.53
N PHE A 113 8.14 12.41 0.79
CA PHE A 113 8.70 11.39 1.67
C PHE A 113 7.57 10.60 2.33
N LEU A 114 7.44 9.32 1.96
CA LEU A 114 6.38 8.45 2.44
C LEU A 114 6.96 7.43 3.42
N LEU A 115 6.50 7.48 4.67
CA LEU A 115 6.84 6.52 5.72
C LEU A 115 5.68 5.55 5.93
N MET A 116 5.91 4.26 5.75
CA MET A 116 4.91 3.20 5.97
C MET A 116 5.32 2.37 7.18
N THR A 117 4.38 2.15 8.09
CA THR A 117 4.59 1.31 9.27
C THR A 117 3.26 0.96 9.92
N ALA A 118 3.14 -0.28 10.41
CA ALA A 118 2.00 -0.70 11.22
C ALA A 118 2.08 -0.17 12.66
N THR A 119 3.29 0.02 13.18
CA THR A 119 3.56 0.38 14.58
C THR A 119 4.49 1.59 14.65
N PRO A 120 4.00 2.83 14.43
CA PRO A 120 4.86 4.01 14.30
C PRO A 120 5.59 4.39 15.58
N HIS A 121 5.15 3.92 16.75
CA HIS A 121 5.85 4.16 18.01
C HIS A 121 5.55 3.07 19.05
N LYS A 122 6.49 2.91 19.99
CA LYS A 122 6.39 2.00 21.14
C LYS A 122 5.78 2.72 22.35
N GLY A 123 4.66 3.45 22.18
CA GLY A 123 3.97 4.17 23.27
C GLY A 123 4.72 5.35 23.94
N LYS A 124 5.95 5.70 23.50
CA LYS A 124 6.70 6.87 23.99
C LYS A 124 6.53 8.08 23.07
N ASN A 125 5.90 9.14 23.56
CA ASN A 125 5.66 10.38 22.80
C ASN A 125 6.97 11.05 22.33
N ASP A 126 8.02 11.03 23.15
CA ASP A 126 9.34 11.57 22.81
C ASP A 126 9.92 10.92 21.53
N ASP A 127 9.84 9.58 21.45
CA ASP A 127 10.37 8.79 20.34
C ASP A 127 9.48 8.97 19.08
N PHE A 128 8.17 9.08 19.27
CA PHE A 128 7.21 9.35 18.18
C PHE A 128 7.45 10.72 17.55
N HIS A 129 7.68 11.77 18.35
CA HIS A 129 8.03 13.09 17.85
C HIS A 129 9.36 13.11 17.10
N ALA A 130 10.36 12.38 17.61
CA ALA A 130 11.62 12.20 16.90
C ALA A 130 11.39 11.53 15.54
N PHE A 131 10.55 10.49 15.47
CA PHE A 131 10.18 9.84 14.22
C PHE A 131 9.46 10.79 13.24
N LEU A 132 8.44 11.54 13.69
CA LEU A 132 7.74 12.52 12.85
C LEU A 132 8.62 13.67 12.36
N SER A 133 9.71 13.96 13.07
CA SER A 133 10.69 14.97 12.63
C SER A 133 11.41 14.61 11.32
N LEU A 134 11.33 13.34 10.89
CA LEU A 134 11.78 12.91 9.57
C LEU A 134 10.90 13.45 8.44
N ILE A 135 9.60 13.67 8.70
CA ILE A 135 8.64 14.25 7.75
C ILE A 135 8.68 15.77 7.83
N ASP A 136 8.54 16.33 9.03
CA ASP A 136 8.59 17.77 9.25
C ASP A 136 9.36 18.11 10.54
N GLY A 137 10.65 18.39 10.37
CA GLY A 137 11.53 18.77 11.47
C GLY A 137 11.20 20.13 12.08
N ASP A 138 10.43 20.99 11.41
CA ASP A 138 10.04 22.31 11.91
C ASP A 138 8.82 22.22 12.83
N ARG A 139 7.94 21.24 12.59
CA ARG A 139 6.78 20.95 13.44
C ARG A 139 7.13 20.08 14.65
N PHE A 140 7.97 19.04 14.49
CA PHE A 140 8.05 17.96 15.48
C PHE A 140 9.40 17.77 16.19
N ALA A 141 10.50 18.38 15.73
CA ALA A 141 11.80 18.09 16.33
C ALA A 141 11.92 18.56 17.80
N GLY A 142 12.80 17.90 18.55
CA GLY A 142 13.06 18.23 19.96
C GLY A 142 12.27 17.36 20.93
N LYS A 143 12.62 17.45 22.22
CA LYS A 143 12.00 16.61 23.26
C LYS A 143 10.54 17.02 23.44
N TYR A 144 9.65 16.05 23.65
CA TYR A 144 8.25 16.34 23.89
C TYR A 144 8.08 17.11 25.21
N ARG A 145 7.25 18.15 25.18
CA ARG A 145 6.83 18.92 26.36
C ARG A 145 5.36 19.24 26.19
N GLU A 146 4.57 18.87 27.20
CA GLU A 146 3.16 19.26 27.31
C GLU A 146 3.07 20.79 27.15
N ASN A 147 2.24 21.24 26.22
CA ASN A 147 2.07 22.63 25.78
C ASN A 147 3.09 23.21 24.77
N VAL A 148 4.21 22.56 24.43
CA VAL A 148 5.11 23.07 23.36
C VAL A 148 4.72 22.52 22.00
N HIS A 149 4.36 21.24 21.94
CA HIS A 149 3.94 20.58 20.71
C HIS A 149 2.42 20.45 20.68
N LEU A 150 1.78 21.04 19.67
CA LEU A 150 0.41 20.71 19.27
C LEU A 150 0.49 19.44 18.41
N VAL A 151 0.10 18.30 18.98
CA VAL A 151 0.19 17.00 18.31
C VAL A 151 -1.07 16.76 17.48
N ASP A 152 -1.25 17.57 16.44
CA ASP A 152 -2.25 17.28 15.42
C ASP A 152 -1.53 16.86 14.13
N THR A 153 -1.59 15.56 13.88
CA THR A 153 -0.94 14.85 12.78
C THR A 153 -1.93 14.39 11.70
N SER A 154 -3.21 14.78 11.80
CA SER A 154 -4.28 14.37 10.86
C SER A 154 -4.04 14.77 9.39
N ASP A 155 -3.10 15.68 9.13
CA ASP A 155 -2.72 16.14 7.80
C ASP A 155 -1.49 15.44 7.21
N ILE A 156 -0.72 14.71 8.02
CA ILE A 156 0.54 14.05 7.63
C ILE A 156 0.53 12.53 7.85
N MET A 157 -0.35 12.04 8.73
CA MET A 157 -0.44 10.64 9.11
C MET A 157 -1.86 10.15 8.86
N ARG A 158 -1.96 8.97 8.25
CA ARG A 158 -3.21 8.27 8.06
C ARG A 158 -3.10 6.88 8.67
N ARG A 159 -3.94 6.58 9.66
CA ARG A 159 -4.02 5.26 10.30
C ARG A 159 -5.41 4.68 10.11
N LEU A 160 -5.46 3.43 9.63
CA LEU A 160 -6.68 2.68 9.40
C LEU A 160 -6.67 1.44 10.31
N ILE A 161 -7.79 1.20 10.99
CA ILE A 161 -7.99 0.04 11.88
C ILE A 161 -8.85 -0.98 11.15
N LYS A 162 -8.39 -2.24 11.08
CA LYS A 162 -9.05 -3.30 10.30
C LYS A 162 -10.49 -3.54 10.75
N GLU A 163 -10.74 -3.40 12.05
CA GLU A 163 -12.01 -3.64 12.72
C GLU A 163 -13.06 -2.56 12.41
N ASP A 164 -12.61 -1.35 12.05
CA ASP A 164 -13.45 -0.20 11.68
C ASP A 164 -13.64 -0.08 10.16
N LEU A 165 -12.92 -0.87 9.35
CA LEU A 165 -13.02 -0.82 7.90
C LEU A 165 -14.26 -1.58 7.41
N LEU A 166 -15.06 -0.89 6.59
CA LEU A 166 -16.27 -1.42 6.00
C LEU A 166 -16.10 -1.61 4.49
N LYS A 167 -16.80 -2.61 3.95
CA LYS A 167 -17.12 -2.70 2.54
C LYS A 167 -18.14 -1.62 2.19
N PHE A 168 -18.28 -1.35 0.90
CA PHE A 168 -19.24 -0.40 0.35
C PHE A 168 -20.71 -0.73 0.64
N ASP A 169 -21.02 -1.96 1.04
CA ASP A 169 -22.36 -2.40 1.46
C ASP A 169 -22.56 -2.32 2.99
N GLY A 170 -21.62 -1.70 3.72
CA GLY A 170 -21.67 -1.55 5.16
C GLY A 170 -21.26 -2.79 5.96
N ARG A 171 -20.96 -3.94 5.33
CA ARG A 171 -20.41 -5.12 6.03
C ARG A 171 -18.95 -4.89 6.39
N LYS A 172 -18.44 -5.57 7.42
CA LYS A 172 -17.01 -5.49 7.79
C LYS A 172 -16.14 -5.96 6.61
N LEU A 173 -15.08 -5.19 6.30
CA LEU A 173 -14.13 -5.52 5.24
C LEU A 173 -13.34 -6.77 5.58
N PHE A 174 -12.99 -6.92 6.86
CA PHE A 174 -12.25 -8.05 7.38
C PHE A 174 -13.17 -9.04 8.12
N PRO A 175 -12.99 -10.35 7.92
CA PRO A 175 -13.75 -11.35 8.64
C PRO A 175 -13.31 -11.45 10.11
N GLU A 176 -14.10 -12.16 10.91
CA GLU A 176 -13.84 -12.38 12.34
C GLU A 176 -12.52 -13.15 12.57
N ARG A 177 -11.87 -12.87 13.71
CA ARG A 177 -10.67 -13.56 14.18
C ARG A 177 -11.01 -14.41 15.40
N LYS A 178 -10.61 -15.68 15.38
CA LYS A 178 -10.77 -16.60 16.51
C LYS A 178 -9.43 -17.18 16.91
N ALA A 179 -8.97 -16.87 18.11
CA ALA A 179 -7.75 -17.41 18.69
C ALA A 179 -8.11 -18.47 19.73
N TYR A 180 -7.38 -19.59 19.73
CA TYR A 180 -7.59 -20.72 20.63
C TYR A 180 -6.26 -21.09 21.28
N SER A 181 -6.27 -21.30 22.59
CA SER A 181 -5.11 -21.82 23.32
C SER A 181 -5.30 -23.33 23.53
N LEU A 182 -4.42 -24.13 22.92
CA LEU A 182 -4.37 -25.58 23.08
C LEU A 182 -3.35 -25.91 24.17
N LYS A 183 -3.87 -26.11 25.39
CA LYS A 183 -3.08 -26.42 26.58
C LYS A 183 -2.74 -27.92 26.59
N TYR A 184 -1.49 -28.26 26.90
CA TYR A 184 -1.04 -29.65 27.04
C TYR A 184 -0.05 -29.85 28.18
N ASP A 185 -0.03 -31.07 28.70
CA ASP A 185 0.85 -31.51 29.78
C ASP A 185 2.07 -32.26 29.20
N LEU A 186 3.22 -32.12 29.84
CA LEU A 186 4.44 -32.80 29.42
C LEU A 186 4.37 -34.28 29.80
N SER A 187 4.99 -35.15 29.01
CA SER A 187 5.24 -36.52 29.47
C SER A 187 6.26 -36.54 30.61
N ASP A 188 6.29 -37.60 31.42
CA ASP A 188 7.27 -37.76 32.51
C ASP A 188 8.72 -37.59 32.03
N GLY A 189 9.03 -38.08 30.83
CA GLY A 189 10.32 -37.93 30.18
C GLY A 189 10.61 -36.47 29.81
N GLU A 190 9.69 -35.82 29.11
CA GLU A 190 9.81 -34.40 28.72
C GLU A 190 9.93 -33.48 29.94
N ALA A 191 9.13 -33.72 30.99
CA ALA A 191 9.19 -32.98 32.25
C ALA A 191 10.55 -33.14 32.94
N THR A 192 11.12 -34.35 32.91
CA THR A 192 12.45 -34.64 33.45
C THR A 192 13.53 -33.88 32.67
N LEU A 193 13.53 -33.96 31.34
CA LEU A 193 14.47 -33.22 30.50
C LEU A 193 14.32 -31.70 30.71
N TYR A 194 13.08 -31.21 30.77
CA TYR A 194 12.79 -29.81 30.98
C TYR A 194 13.40 -29.31 32.29
N LYS A 195 13.23 -30.06 33.38
CA LYS A 195 13.82 -29.76 34.68
C LYS A 195 15.35 -29.75 34.64
N LEU A 196 15.96 -30.71 33.96
CA LEU A 196 17.43 -30.82 33.86
C LEU A 196 18.04 -29.66 33.05
N VAL A 197 17.49 -29.37 31.88
CA VAL A 197 17.96 -28.26 31.03
C VAL A 197 17.72 -26.90 31.69
N THR A 198 16.54 -26.70 32.31
CA THR A 198 16.24 -25.46 33.05
C THR A 198 17.19 -25.26 34.23
N THR A 199 17.58 -26.35 34.92
CA THR A 199 18.57 -26.30 36.00
C THR A 199 19.94 -25.92 35.46
N TYR A 200 20.38 -26.52 34.34
CA TYR A 200 21.62 -26.15 33.67
C TYR A 200 21.64 -24.67 33.27
N VAL A 201 20.60 -24.18 32.59
CA VAL A 201 20.45 -22.78 32.18
C VAL A 201 20.57 -21.83 33.38
N ARG A 202 19.86 -22.14 34.47
CA ARG A 202 19.87 -21.33 35.69
C ARG A 202 21.23 -21.32 36.38
N GLU A 203 21.90 -22.47 36.48
CA GLU A 203 23.24 -22.56 37.08
C GLU A 203 24.28 -21.77 36.29
N GLU A 204 24.27 -21.88 34.96
CA GLU A 204 25.18 -21.12 34.09
C GLU A 204 24.87 -19.62 34.09
N MET A 205 23.59 -19.23 34.13
CA MET A 205 23.19 -17.82 34.31
C MET A 205 23.68 -17.26 35.66
N ASN A 206 23.44 -17.99 36.75
CA ASN A 206 23.91 -17.58 38.08
C ASN A 206 25.43 -17.51 38.16
N ARG A 207 26.14 -18.39 37.45
CA ARG A 207 27.61 -18.34 37.32
C ARG A 207 28.05 -17.10 36.54
N ALA A 208 27.37 -16.78 35.44
CA ALA A 208 27.62 -15.59 34.63
C ALA A 208 27.45 -14.26 35.40
N GLU A 209 26.63 -14.24 36.45
CA GLU A 209 26.39 -13.05 37.26
C GLU A 209 27.36 -12.84 38.42
N ARG A 210 28.00 -13.89 38.92
CA ARG A 210 29.03 -13.76 39.95
C ARG A 210 30.29 -13.07 39.44
N PHE A 211 30.33 -12.74 38.15
CA PHE A 211 31.42 -12.02 37.51
C PHE A 211 31.28 -10.50 37.71
N VAL A 212 32.32 -9.90 38.26
CA VAL A 212 32.56 -8.44 38.25
C VAL A 212 33.41 -8.13 37.02
N ASP A 213 32.82 -8.21 35.83
CA ASP A 213 33.46 -7.69 34.62
C ASP A 213 33.21 -6.17 34.58
N THR A 214 34.25 -5.37 34.28
CA THR A 214 34.18 -3.90 34.26
C THR A 214 33.12 -3.35 33.28
N ASP A 215 32.73 -4.14 32.27
CA ASP A 215 31.77 -3.77 31.20
C ASP A 215 30.49 -4.63 31.11
N GLY A 216 30.37 -5.73 31.88
CA GLY A 216 29.15 -6.56 31.90
C GLY A 216 28.72 -7.26 30.59
N ARG A 217 29.48 -7.17 29.50
CA ARG A 217 29.16 -7.76 28.17
C ARG A 217 29.02 -9.28 28.18
N ARG A 218 29.99 -9.98 28.77
CA ARG A 218 30.03 -11.45 28.77
C ARG A 218 28.81 -12.05 29.51
N ARG A 219 28.38 -11.39 30.59
CA ARG A 219 27.14 -11.73 31.32
C ARG A 219 25.90 -11.69 30.42
N LYS A 220 25.77 -10.62 29.61
CA LYS A 220 24.64 -10.46 28.68
C LYS A 220 24.67 -11.51 27.56
N GLN A 221 25.83 -11.79 26.98
CA GLN A 221 25.98 -12.79 25.91
C GLN A 221 25.64 -14.21 26.38
N VAL A 222 26.16 -14.62 27.55
CA VAL A 222 25.85 -15.94 28.14
C VAL A 222 24.36 -16.03 28.48
N GLY A 223 23.79 -15.02 29.14
CA GLY A 223 22.36 -15.01 29.48
C GLY A 223 21.47 -15.09 28.24
N PHE A 224 21.85 -14.41 27.16
CA PHE A 224 21.15 -14.49 25.88
C PHE A 224 21.22 -15.90 25.26
N ALA A 225 22.41 -16.49 25.14
CA ALA A 225 22.61 -17.83 24.58
C ALA A 225 21.77 -18.90 25.33
N LEU A 226 21.73 -18.82 26.66
CA LEU A 226 20.95 -19.74 27.48
C LEU A 226 19.44 -19.52 27.36
N THR A 227 18.99 -18.28 27.12
CA THR A 227 17.58 -17.98 26.83
C THR A 227 17.13 -18.64 25.53
N VAL A 228 17.96 -18.61 24.49
CA VAL A 228 17.65 -19.29 23.21
C VAL A 228 17.61 -20.80 23.40
N LEU A 229 18.53 -21.39 24.18
CA LEU A 229 18.50 -22.82 24.49
C LEU A 229 17.17 -23.22 25.16
N GLN A 230 16.68 -22.41 26.10
CA GLN A 230 15.39 -22.62 26.74
C GLN A 230 14.21 -22.53 25.76
N ARG A 231 14.23 -21.58 24.80
CA ARG A 231 13.22 -21.52 23.73
C ARG A 231 13.20 -22.79 22.87
N ARG A 232 14.38 -23.32 22.54
CA ARG A 232 14.51 -24.55 21.73
C ARG A 232 14.00 -25.79 22.46
N LEU A 233 14.13 -25.83 23.78
CA LEU A 233 13.56 -26.87 24.66
C LEU A 233 12.03 -26.92 24.58
N ALA A 234 11.36 -25.76 24.61
CA ALA A 234 9.90 -25.67 24.49
C ALA A 234 9.38 -25.92 23.07
N SER A 235 10.27 -25.99 22.07
CA SER A 235 9.90 -26.10 20.66
C SER A 235 9.66 -27.55 20.22
N SER A 236 10.71 -28.38 20.20
CA SER A 236 10.58 -29.81 19.90
C SER A 236 11.76 -30.62 20.48
N PRO A 237 11.58 -31.94 20.73
CA PRO A 237 12.67 -32.82 21.16
C PRO A 237 13.87 -32.82 20.19
N GLU A 238 13.63 -32.72 18.88
CA GLU A 238 14.68 -32.64 17.87
C GLU A 238 15.47 -31.33 17.99
N ALA A 239 14.80 -30.19 18.15
CA ALA A 239 15.47 -28.90 18.23
C ALA A 239 16.40 -28.79 19.45
N ILE A 240 15.97 -29.24 20.63
CA ILE A 240 16.83 -29.21 21.82
C ILE A 240 18.01 -30.18 21.71
N TYR A 241 17.78 -31.38 21.19
CA TYR A 241 18.85 -32.37 20.96
C TYR A 241 19.94 -31.80 20.04
N GLN A 242 19.56 -31.24 18.89
CA GLN A 242 20.50 -30.61 17.96
C GLN A 242 21.26 -29.43 18.60
N SER A 243 20.59 -28.62 19.43
CA SER A 243 21.21 -27.51 20.16
C SER A 243 22.32 -27.98 21.10
N LEU A 244 22.00 -29.00 21.91
CA LEU A 244 22.91 -29.53 22.92
C LEU A 244 24.12 -30.18 22.26
N ILE A 245 23.94 -30.90 21.14
CA ILE A 245 25.04 -31.46 20.36
C ILE A 245 25.95 -30.37 19.81
N ARG A 246 25.40 -29.37 19.10
CA ARG A 246 26.21 -28.29 18.51
C ARG A 246 26.98 -27.52 19.58
N ARG A 247 26.35 -27.26 20.73
CA ARG A 247 26.99 -26.60 21.87
C ARG A 247 28.09 -27.47 22.48
N LYS A 248 27.83 -28.75 22.73
CA LYS A 248 28.84 -29.70 23.24
C LYS A 248 30.06 -29.73 22.32
N GLN A 249 29.85 -29.94 21.02
CA GLN A 249 30.91 -30.05 20.03
C GLN A 249 31.77 -28.78 19.99
N ARG A 250 31.16 -27.58 19.97
CA ARG A 250 31.91 -26.32 20.00
C ARG A 250 32.71 -26.11 21.28
N LEU A 251 32.18 -26.53 22.43
CA LEU A 251 32.92 -26.45 23.70
C LEU A 251 34.05 -27.48 23.76
N GLU A 252 33.88 -28.66 23.16
CA GLU A 252 34.95 -29.65 22.97
C GLU A 252 36.05 -29.10 22.05
N ASP A 253 35.71 -28.51 20.92
CA ASP A 253 36.66 -27.87 20.01
C ASP A 253 37.46 -26.77 20.75
N ARG A 254 36.78 -25.90 21.49
CA ARG A 254 37.42 -24.87 22.33
C ARG A 254 38.31 -25.46 23.42
N LEU A 255 37.90 -26.55 24.05
CA LEU A 255 38.70 -27.25 25.06
C LEU A 255 40.00 -27.77 24.43
N THR A 256 39.94 -28.37 23.24
CA THR A 256 41.13 -28.85 22.54
C THR A 256 42.08 -27.70 22.18
N GLU A 257 41.55 -26.56 21.75
CA GLU A 257 42.33 -25.35 21.45
C GLU A 257 43.04 -24.80 22.70
N GLU A 258 42.32 -24.66 23.84
CA GLU A 258 42.90 -24.20 25.10
C GLU A 258 43.96 -25.18 25.66
N GLU A 259 43.78 -26.50 25.46
CA GLU A 259 44.76 -27.52 25.83
C GLU A 259 46.01 -27.51 24.93
N LEU A 260 45.85 -27.23 23.63
CA LEU A 260 46.96 -27.06 22.68
C LEU A 260 47.77 -25.79 23.00
N LEU A 261 47.11 -24.68 23.29
CA LEU A 261 47.74 -23.42 23.71
C LEU A 261 48.53 -23.55 25.02
N LYS A 262 48.09 -24.40 25.95
CA LYS A 262 48.86 -24.69 27.18
C LYS A 262 50.03 -25.66 26.96
N ARG A 263 50.01 -26.48 25.92
CA ARG A 263 51.05 -27.48 25.61
C ARG A 263 52.13 -26.95 24.66
N GLY A 264 51.84 -25.96 23.82
CA GLY A 264 52.79 -25.35 22.89
C GLY A 264 53.09 -23.89 23.25
N HIS A 265 54.24 -23.62 23.87
CA HIS A 265 54.74 -22.24 24.03
C HIS A 265 55.44 -21.69 22.78
N ASP A 266 55.51 -22.46 21.69
CA ASP A 266 56.02 -22.01 20.40
C ASP A 266 55.21 -22.69 19.28
N ILE A 267 54.27 -21.95 18.70
CA ILE A 267 53.83 -21.97 17.28
C ILE A 267 52.64 -21.02 17.21
N SER A 268 52.89 -19.80 16.72
CA SER A 268 51.88 -18.86 16.29
C SER A 268 51.34 -19.30 14.92
N ILE A 269 50.27 -20.09 14.91
CA ILE A 269 49.44 -20.25 13.72
C ILE A 269 48.10 -19.57 13.99
N VAL A 270 47.85 -18.58 13.13
CA VAL A 270 46.68 -17.73 13.06
C VAL A 270 45.43 -18.58 12.83
N SER A 271 44.52 -18.54 13.78
CA SER A 271 43.08 -18.54 13.50
C SER A 271 42.41 -17.52 14.42
N GLN A 272 42.61 -16.24 14.11
CA GLN A 272 41.60 -15.24 14.48
C GLN A 272 40.37 -15.52 13.63
N THR A 273 39.61 -16.55 13.99
CA THR A 273 38.17 -16.54 13.76
C THR A 273 37.68 -15.45 14.71
N SER A 274 37.74 -14.21 14.23
CA SER A 274 37.17 -13.07 14.93
C SER A 274 35.71 -13.41 15.20
N LEU A 275 35.43 -13.92 16.40
CA LEU A 275 34.17 -13.68 17.07
C LEU A 275 34.05 -12.16 17.03
N THR A 276 33.32 -11.64 16.05
CA THR A 276 32.99 -10.23 15.96
C THR A 276 32.54 -9.82 17.35
N ALA A 277 33.31 -8.93 17.97
CA ALA A 277 33.03 -8.49 19.33
C ALA A 277 31.59 -7.96 19.34
N PHE A 278 30.68 -8.72 19.96
CA PHE A 278 29.30 -8.32 20.12
C PHE A 278 29.29 -7.22 21.19
N ASP A 279 29.47 -5.99 20.73
CA ASP A 279 29.46 -4.78 21.55
C ASP A 279 28.08 -4.54 22.18
N ASP A 280 28.00 -3.68 23.19
CA ASP A 280 26.75 -3.42 23.92
C ASP A 280 25.63 -2.88 22.99
N ASP A 281 26.01 -2.14 21.94
CA ASP A 281 25.12 -1.67 20.87
C ASP A 281 24.56 -2.83 20.02
N PHE A 282 25.29 -3.94 19.87
CA PHE A 282 24.83 -5.10 19.10
C PHE A 282 23.69 -5.85 19.83
N ILE A 283 23.76 -5.93 21.17
CA ILE A 283 22.73 -6.59 21.97
C ILE A 283 21.44 -5.76 22.00
N SER A 284 21.55 -4.42 21.99
CA SER A 284 20.37 -3.53 21.88
C SER A 284 19.75 -3.53 20.48
N ASP A 285 20.57 -3.62 19.43
CA ASP A 285 20.14 -3.65 18.03
C ASP A 285 19.79 -5.07 17.53
N PHE A 286 19.86 -6.07 18.41
CA PHE A 286 19.65 -7.48 18.07
C PHE A 286 18.20 -7.75 17.63
N ASP A 287 17.21 -7.27 18.38
CA ASP A 287 15.78 -7.45 18.05
C ASP A 287 15.38 -6.71 16.75
N ASP A 288 16.28 -5.88 16.24
CA ASP A 288 16.14 -5.01 15.09
C ASP A 288 16.85 -5.57 13.84
N LEU A 289 17.56 -6.71 13.95
CA LEU A 289 18.18 -7.42 12.83
C LEU A 289 17.13 -8.12 11.94
N PRO A 290 17.43 -8.38 10.65
CA PRO A 290 16.61 -9.24 9.82
C PRO A 290 16.44 -10.63 10.46
N ASP A 291 15.24 -11.20 10.39
CA ASP A 291 14.90 -12.47 11.06
C ASP A 291 15.79 -13.66 10.66
N ASP A 292 16.28 -13.66 9.43
CA ASP A 292 17.24 -14.63 8.89
C ASP A 292 18.65 -14.46 9.47
N GLU A 293 19.16 -13.23 9.55
CA GLU A 293 20.43 -12.93 10.24
C GLU A 293 20.34 -13.24 11.74
N LEU A 294 19.19 -12.94 12.35
CA LEU A 294 18.88 -13.25 13.74
C LEU A 294 19.04 -14.73 14.05
N LEU A 295 18.40 -15.60 13.26
CA LEU A 295 18.44 -17.04 13.48
C LEU A 295 19.85 -17.61 13.34
N GLU A 296 20.62 -17.16 12.34
CA GLU A 296 22.01 -17.60 12.18
C GLU A 296 22.90 -17.16 13.34
N GLN A 297 22.74 -15.93 13.82
CA GLN A 297 23.49 -15.42 14.95
C GLN A 297 23.08 -16.04 16.29
N GLU A 298 21.77 -16.29 16.49
CA GLU A 298 21.26 -17.06 17.63
C GLU A 298 21.96 -18.42 17.69
N GLU A 299 22.07 -19.12 16.57
CA GLU A 299 22.71 -20.43 16.50
C GLU A 299 24.22 -20.35 16.79
N GLN A 300 24.91 -19.34 16.28
CA GLN A 300 26.33 -19.12 16.56
C GLN A 300 26.59 -18.77 18.03
N LEU A 301 25.73 -17.97 18.66
CA LEU A 301 25.84 -17.57 20.06
C LEU A 301 25.58 -18.75 21.00
N VAL A 302 24.50 -19.51 20.75
CA VAL A 302 24.12 -20.69 21.56
C VAL A 302 25.23 -21.73 21.59
N SER A 303 25.92 -21.91 20.47
CA SER A 303 26.94 -22.95 20.37
C SER A 303 28.31 -22.52 20.93
N GLY A 304 28.69 -21.24 20.84
CA GLY A 304 30.05 -20.79 21.21
C GLY A 304 30.23 -20.16 22.60
N VAL A 305 29.19 -19.56 23.17
CA VAL A 305 29.33 -18.73 24.39
C VAL A 305 29.20 -19.58 25.67
N SER A 306 30.21 -19.56 26.53
CA SER A 306 30.24 -20.28 27.82
C SER A 306 30.70 -19.39 28.99
N ALA A 307 30.14 -19.66 30.17
CA ALA A 307 30.51 -19.05 31.44
C ALA A 307 31.81 -19.62 32.04
N ALA A 308 32.32 -20.74 31.52
CA ALA A 308 33.54 -21.37 32.03
C ALA A 308 34.77 -20.45 31.85
N GLN A 309 35.60 -20.37 32.90
CA GLN A 309 36.85 -19.62 32.92
C GLN A 309 38.09 -20.51 32.94
N THR A 310 37.94 -21.74 33.43
CA THR A 310 39.04 -22.70 33.49
C THR A 310 38.74 -23.94 32.66
N ILE A 311 39.81 -24.58 32.16
CA ILE A 311 39.74 -25.91 31.54
C ILE A 311 38.97 -26.91 32.40
N LYS A 312 39.08 -26.81 33.74
CA LYS A 312 38.37 -27.70 34.66
C LYS A 312 36.86 -27.44 34.65
N GLU A 313 36.45 -26.17 34.69
CA GLU A 313 35.03 -25.79 34.58
C GLU A 313 34.45 -26.15 33.21
N LEU A 314 35.21 -25.91 32.13
CA LEU A 314 34.80 -26.26 30.76
C LEU A 314 34.58 -27.77 30.61
N LYS A 315 35.46 -28.60 31.19
CA LYS A 315 35.28 -30.06 31.24
C LYS A 315 34.02 -30.48 32.00
N ILE A 316 33.73 -29.83 33.13
CA ILE A 316 32.50 -30.10 33.90
C ILE A 316 31.27 -29.72 33.08
N GLU A 317 31.27 -28.55 32.41
CA GLU A 317 30.17 -28.12 31.54
C GLU A 317 29.94 -29.11 30.39
N ILE A 318 31.00 -29.56 29.71
CA ILE A 318 30.92 -30.57 28.64
C ILE A 318 30.35 -31.90 29.17
N GLN A 319 30.76 -32.33 30.36
CA GLN A 319 30.24 -33.55 30.98
C GLN A 319 28.74 -33.43 31.32
N THR A 320 28.31 -32.28 31.83
CA THR A 320 26.88 -31.99 32.06
C THR A 320 26.10 -32.02 30.74
N LEU A 321 26.62 -31.37 29.69
CA LEU A 321 26.02 -31.38 28.36
C LEU A 321 25.94 -32.79 27.77
N ASP A 322 26.95 -33.65 27.97
CA ASP A 322 26.89 -35.06 27.54
C ASP A 322 25.74 -35.83 28.20
N GLY A 323 25.49 -35.58 29.49
CA GLY A 323 24.32 -36.12 30.19
C GLY A 323 23.00 -35.61 29.58
N LEU A 324 22.90 -34.31 29.32
CA LEU A 324 21.70 -33.71 28.72
C LEU A 324 21.45 -34.22 27.29
N VAL A 325 22.49 -34.40 26.47
CA VAL A 325 22.39 -34.97 25.12
C VAL A 325 21.83 -36.39 25.18
N LYS A 326 22.31 -37.23 26.11
CA LYS A 326 21.81 -38.60 26.28
C LYS A 326 20.34 -38.64 26.68
N GLU A 327 19.91 -37.76 27.59
CA GLU A 327 18.49 -37.69 27.97
C GLU A 327 17.61 -37.17 26.82
N ALA A 328 18.06 -36.15 26.08
CA ALA A 328 17.35 -35.66 24.90
C ALA A 328 17.26 -36.73 23.80
N GLU A 329 18.32 -37.51 23.60
CA GLU A 329 18.35 -38.63 22.65
C GLU A 329 17.35 -39.74 23.02
N LYS A 330 17.26 -40.09 24.31
CA LYS A 330 16.29 -41.08 24.80
C LYS A 330 14.86 -40.67 24.48
N ILE A 331 14.50 -39.41 24.74
CA ILE A 331 13.15 -38.90 24.48
C ILE A 331 12.87 -38.89 22.98
N ARG A 332 13.80 -38.36 22.18
CA ARG A 332 13.71 -38.37 20.72
C ARG A 332 13.46 -39.78 20.17
N ASN A 333 14.23 -40.77 20.64
CA ASN A 333 14.13 -42.15 20.19
C ASN A 333 12.88 -42.87 20.72
N SER A 334 12.31 -42.42 21.84
CA SER A 334 11.03 -42.94 22.36
C SER A 334 9.85 -42.66 21.43
N GLY A 335 9.97 -41.62 20.58
CA GLY A 335 8.91 -41.17 19.68
C GLY A 335 7.77 -40.42 20.37
N ILE A 336 7.77 -40.34 21.70
CA ILE A 336 6.77 -39.64 22.51
C ILE A 336 7.04 -38.14 22.46
N ASP A 337 6.05 -37.37 22.00
CA ASP A 337 6.07 -35.92 21.93
C ASP A 337 4.64 -35.43 22.17
N LYS A 338 4.38 -34.90 23.36
CA LYS A 338 3.01 -34.51 23.75
C LYS A 338 2.48 -33.35 22.93
N LYS A 339 3.38 -32.47 22.48
CA LYS A 339 3.05 -31.34 21.63
C LYS A 339 2.62 -31.82 20.24
N TRP A 340 3.33 -32.80 19.70
CA TRP A 340 2.95 -33.48 18.46
C TRP A 340 1.62 -34.23 18.60
N ASP A 341 1.38 -34.92 19.72
CA ASP A 341 0.11 -35.62 19.98
C ASP A 341 -1.09 -34.65 19.96
N GLU A 342 -0.95 -33.46 20.54
CA GLU A 342 -2.00 -32.43 20.46
C GLU A 342 -2.18 -31.87 19.05
N LEU A 343 -1.09 -31.65 18.31
CA LEU A 343 -1.18 -31.27 16.91
C LEU A 343 -1.96 -32.33 16.11
N LEU A 344 -1.71 -33.61 16.34
CA LEU A 344 -2.45 -34.70 15.70
C LEU A 344 -3.93 -34.68 16.04
N LYS A 345 -4.29 -34.54 17.33
CA LYS A 345 -5.70 -34.42 17.74
C LYS A 345 -6.40 -33.25 17.04
N LEU A 346 -5.70 -32.14 16.86
CA LEU A 346 -6.22 -30.99 16.12
C LEU A 346 -6.38 -31.31 14.63
N LEU A 347 -5.40 -31.97 14.01
CA LEU A 347 -5.46 -32.40 12.61
C LEU A 347 -6.61 -33.37 12.31
N GLU A 348 -7.00 -34.18 13.30
CA GLU A 348 -8.13 -35.10 13.23
C GLU A 348 -9.48 -34.42 13.56
N SER A 349 -9.46 -33.18 14.05
CA SER A 349 -10.68 -32.48 14.46
C SER A 349 -11.50 -31.99 13.26
N ASN A 350 -12.83 -32.11 13.36
CA ASN A 350 -13.77 -31.70 12.30
C ASN A 350 -13.67 -30.21 11.92
N ILE A 351 -13.11 -29.36 12.78
CA ILE A 351 -13.03 -27.91 12.54
C ILE A 351 -12.11 -27.56 11.37
N LEU A 352 -11.17 -28.44 11.04
CA LEU A 352 -10.24 -28.26 9.91
C LEU A 352 -10.80 -28.81 8.59
N PHE A 353 -11.96 -29.45 8.61
CA PHE A 353 -12.58 -30.06 7.45
C PHE A 353 -13.76 -29.23 6.94
N GLU A 354 -13.88 -29.15 5.61
CA GLU A 354 -15.03 -28.58 4.92
C GLU A 354 -15.49 -29.57 3.85
N ASN A 355 -16.78 -29.94 3.89
CA ASN A 355 -17.35 -30.97 3.01
C ASN A 355 -16.55 -32.28 3.01
N GLY A 356 -16.00 -32.67 4.17
CA GLY A 356 -15.19 -33.89 4.36
C GLY A 356 -13.77 -33.80 3.81
N LYS A 357 -13.29 -32.62 3.38
CA LYS A 357 -11.90 -32.41 2.93
C LYS A 357 -11.17 -31.50 3.90
N LEU A 358 -9.93 -31.87 4.24
CA LEU A 358 -9.05 -31.02 5.04
C LEU A 358 -8.77 -29.73 4.26
N ARG A 359 -8.95 -28.59 4.91
CA ARG A 359 -8.64 -27.28 4.33
C ARG A 359 -7.15 -26.99 4.46
N LYS A 360 -6.65 -26.08 3.62
CA LYS A 360 -5.24 -25.68 3.63
C LYS A 360 -4.87 -25.01 4.96
N LEU A 361 -3.78 -25.44 5.57
CA LEU A 361 -3.37 -25.06 6.92
C LEU A 361 -1.90 -24.60 6.93
N ILE A 362 -1.60 -23.57 7.72
CA ILE A 362 -0.23 -23.11 7.95
C ILE A 362 0.21 -23.45 9.37
N ILE A 363 1.41 -23.98 9.51
CA ILE A 363 2.04 -24.25 10.80
C ILE A 363 3.32 -23.42 10.91
N PHE A 364 3.35 -22.53 11.89
CA PHE A 364 4.49 -21.68 12.21
C PHE A 364 5.35 -22.27 13.32
N THR A 365 6.66 -22.21 13.14
CA THR A 365 7.67 -22.57 14.14
C THR A 365 8.82 -21.55 14.11
N GLU A 366 9.50 -21.32 15.23
CA GLU A 366 10.64 -20.40 15.25
C GLU A 366 11.91 -21.02 14.64
N HIS A 367 12.05 -22.35 14.70
CA HIS A 367 13.34 -23.01 14.45
C HIS A 367 13.33 -23.94 13.24
N LYS A 368 14.39 -23.87 12.42
CA LYS A 368 14.57 -24.72 11.24
C LYS A 368 14.61 -26.22 11.55
N ASP A 369 15.18 -26.60 12.69
CA ASP A 369 15.22 -28.01 13.12
C ASP A 369 13.81 -28.54 13.42
N THR A 370 12.97 -27.75 14.11
CA THR A 370 11.55 -28.09 14.35
C THR A 370 10.76 -28.12 13.04
N LEU A 371 11.01 -27.21 12.11
CA LEU A 371 10.37 -27.24 10.79
C LEU A 371 10.66 -28.54 10.04
N LYS A 372 11.92 -28.98 10.03
CA LYS A 372 12.31 -30.26 9.39
C LYS A 372 11.64 -31.44 10.08
N TYR A 373 11.66 -31.45 11.41
CA TYR A 373 10.98 -32.46 12.23
C TYR A 373 9.49 -32.57 11.89
N LEU A 374 8.77 -31.45 11.90
CA LEU A 374 7.34 -31.38 11.58
C LEU A 374 7.07 -31.81 10.13
N THR A 375 7.86 -31.31 9.18
CA THR A 375 7.69 -31.67 7.76
C THR A 375 7.75 -33.19 7.57
N ASN A 376 8.76 -33.85 8.16
CA ASN A 376 8.94 -35.29 8.03
C ASN A 376 7.83 -36.09 8.71
N ARG A 377 7.44 -35.68 9.93
CA ARG A 377 6.34 -36.32 10.70
C ARG A 377 5.00 -36.19 9.96
N LEU A 378 4.68 -35.00 9.44
CA LEU A 378 3.43 -34.75 8.73
C LEU A 378 3.38 -35.53 7.40
N ARG A 379 4.46 -35.56 6.62
CA ARG A 379 4.53 -36.39 5.40
C ARG A 379 4.31 -37.87 5.70
N SER A 380 4.92 -38.36 6.78
CA SER A 380 4.72 -39.74 7.24
C SER A 380 3.27 -40.01 7.65
N PHE A 381 2.62 -39.04 8.32
CA PHE A 381 1.21 -39.14 8.74
C PHE A 381 0.24 -39.19 7.55
N PHE A 382 0.42 -38.32 6.55
CA PHE A 382 -0.42 -38.31 5.35
C PHE A 382 -0.06 -39.43 4.36
N GLY A 383 1.09 -40.09 4.53
CA GLY A 383 1.57 -41.16 3.65
C GLY A 383 2.03 -40.69 2.27
N THR A 384 2.11 -39.38 2.05
CA THR A 384 2.52 -38.76 0.77
C THR A 384 3.43 -37.57 1.01
N ASP A 385 4.57 -37.51 0.34
CA ASP A 385 5.51 -36.38 0.46
C ASP A 385 4.96 -35.07 -0.12
N GLU A 386 4.05 -35.17 -1.09
CA GLU A 386 3.47 -34.05 -1.83
C GLU A 386 2.44 -33.25 -1.02
N SER A 387 1.90 -33.80 0.08
CA SER A 387 0.86 -33.12 0.86
C SER A 387 1.38 -31.97 1.74
N VAL A 388 2.70 -31.90 1.94
CA VAL A 388 3.35 -30.94 2.83
C VAL A 388 4.52 -30.26 2.13
N VAL A 389 4.46 -28.92 2.08
CA VAL A 389 5.59 -28.08 1.67
C VAL A 389 6.12 -27.28 2.84
N ASN A 390 7.35 -26.78 2.71
CA ASN A 390 7.95 -25.95 3.73
C ASN A 390 8.65 -24.72 3.15
N ILE A 391 8.76 -23.68 3.97
CA ILE A 391 9.43 -22.43 3.62
C ILE A 391 10.25 -21.96 4.82
N TYR A 392 11.56 -21.80 4.65
CA TYR A 392 12.47 -21.43 5.74
C TYR A 392 13.53 -20.40 5.33
N GLY A 393 14.12 -19.72 6.32
CA GLY A 393 15.14 -18.69 6.12
C GLY A 393 16.38 -19.25 5.40
N GLY A 394 16.87 -18.54 4.39
CA GLY A 394 17.98 -19.00 3.53
C GLY A 394 17.58 -19.92 2.37
N MET A 395 16.28 -20.17 2.14
CA MET A 395 15.79 -20.84 0.92
C MET A 395 15.91 -19.93 -0.30
N HIS A 396 16.34 -20.50 -1.45
CA HIS A 396 16.44 -19.77 -2.72
C HIS A 396 15.07 -19.24 -3.18
N ARG A 397 15.08 -18.08 -3.84
CA ARG A 397 13.87 -17.37 -4.29
C ARG A 397 12.96 -18.24 -5.16
N ASP A 398 13.51 -18.89 -6.17
CA ASP A 398 12.73 -19.71 -7.11
C ASP A 398 12.07 -20.90 -6.42
N GLU A 399 12.76 -21.51 -5.46
CA GLU A 399 12.24 -22.61 -4.65
C GLU A 399 11.12 -22.14 -3.71
N ARG A 400 11.31 -20.98 -3.08
CA ARG A 400 10.29 -20.35 -2.22
C ARG A 400 9.02 -20.03 -3.00
N LYS A 401 9.16 -19.38 -4.18
CA LYS A 401 8.03 -19.03 -5.06
C LYS A 401 7.33 -20.30 -5.55
N LYS A 402 8.09 -21.31 -5.97
CA LYS A 402 7.55 -22.63 -6.33
C LYS A 402 6.74 -23.26 -5.19
N ASN A 403 7.26 -23.30 -3.97
CA ASN A 403 6.56 -23.90 -2.82
C ASN A 403 5.30 -23.12 -2.46
N GLN A 404 5.34 -21.78 -2.54
CA GLN A 404 4.17 -20.93 -2.34
C GLN A 404 3.10 -21.18 -3.41
N ASP A 405 3.48 -21.20 -4.69
CA ASP A 405 2.56 -21.44 -5.81
C ASP A 405 1.98 -22.86 -5.77
N THR A 406 2.79 -23.84 -5.38
CA THR A 406 2.36 -25.23 -5.19
C THR A 406 1.36 -25.31 -4.04
N PHE A 407 1.64 -24.70 -2.89
CA PHE A 407 0.68 -24.62 -1.78
C PHE A 407 -0.59 -23.86 -2.15
N LYS A 408 -0.52 -22.85 -3.02
CA LYS A 408 -1.69 -22.10 -3.44
C LYS A 408 -2.60 -22.88 -4.39
N ASN A 409 -2.00 -23.49 -5.43
CA ASN A 409 -2.75 -23.99 -6.59
C ASN A 409 -2.99 -25.50 -6.56
N ASP A 410 -2.06 -26.28 -5.99
CA ASP A 410 -2.18 -27.74 -5.97
C ASP A 410 -3.15 -28.17 -4.86
N LYS A 411 -4.18 -28.96 -5.22
CA LYS A 411 -5.21 -29.45 -4.29
C LYS A 411 -4.69 -30.56 -3.38
N ASN A 412 -3.61 -31.24 -3.76
CA ASN A 412 -3.01 -32.32 -2.96
C ASN A 412 -2.15 -31.79 -1.82
N VAL A 413 -1.65 -30.55 -1.95
CA VAL A 413 -0.84 -29.88 -0.92
C VAL A 413 -1.76 -29.24 0.12
N LEU A 414 -1.76 -29.77 1.33
CA LEU A 414 -2.68 -29.37 2.40
C LEU A 414 -2.00 -28.54 3.48
N ILE A 415 -0.70 -28.73 3.73
CA ILE A 415 0.01 -28.07 4.83
C ILE A 415 1.25 -27.32 4.33
N LEU A 416 1.40 -26.09 4.81
CA LEU A 416 2.64 -25.33 4.71
C LEU A 416 3.26 -25.18 6.11
N VAL A 417 4.49 -25.67 6.29
CA VAL A 417 5.28 -25.42 7.50
C VAL A 417 6.27 -24.29 7.24
N ALA A 418 6.25 -23.23 8.06
CA ALA A 418 7.07 -22.04 7.83
C ALA A 418 7.80 -21.54 9.08
N THR A 419 9.02 -21.00 8.90
CA THR A 419 9.69 -20.17 9.92
C THR A 419 9.35 -18.69 9.76
N ASP A 420 9.41 -17.93 10.86
CA ASP A 420 9.17 -16.47 10.87
C ASP A 420 9.94 -15.74 9.76
N ALA A 421 11.26 -15.94 9.72
CA ALA A 421 12.18 -15.31 8.76
C ALA A 421 11.83 -15.52 7.28
N ALA A 422 11.11 -16.59 6.98
CA ALA A 422 10.79 -16.98 5.62
C ALA A 422 9.37 -16.57 5.21
N SER A 423 8.52 -16.29 6.20
CA SER A 423 7.11 -15.96 6.00
C SER A 423 6.87 -14.46 5.88
N GLU A 424 7.81 -13.65 6.34
CA GLU A 424 7.80 -12.22 6.07
C GLU A 424 7.84 -11.98 4.56
N GLY A 425 6.83 -11.28 4.07
CA GLY A 425 6.65 -10.95 2.66
C GLY A 425 5.95 -12.00 1.79
N ILE A 426 5.42 -13.08 2.38
CA ILE A 426 4.60 -14.06 1.65
C ILE A 426 3.11 -13.70 1.77
N ASN A 427 2.40 -13.73 0.64
CA ASN A 427 0.94 -13.57 0.60
C ASN A 427 0.25 -14.93 0.81
N LEU A 428 -0.35 -15.11 2.00
CA LEU A 428 -0.98 -16.35 2.44
C LEU A 428 -2.50 -16.23 2.64
N GLN A 429 -3.10 -15.13 2.17
CA GLN A 429 -4.52 -14.78 2.36
C GLN A 429 -5.54 -15.76 1.74
N PHE A 430 -5.11 -16.75 0.96
CA PHE A 430 -6.00 -17.79 0.42
C PHE A 430 -6.31 -18.91 1.43
N THR A 431 -5.60 -18.95 2.55
CA THR A 431 -5.93 -19.80 3.71
C THR A 431 -6.32 -18.92 4.90
N ASN A 432 -7.18 -19.48 5.75
CA ASN A 432 -7.76 -18.84 6.93
C ASN A 432 -7.44 -19.62 8.21
N MET A 433 -6.55 -20.62 8.15
CA MET A 433 -6.23 -21.49 9.29
C MET A 433 -4.73 -21.48 9.58
N MET A 434 -4.38 -21.17 10.82
CA MET A 434 -2.98 -21.03 11.26
C MET A 434 -2.77 -21.67 12.63
N ILE A 435 -1.66 -22.40 12.77
CA ILE A 435 -1.19 -22.94 14.04
C ILE A 435 0.16 -22.33 14.35
N ASN A 436 0.27 -21.74 15.54
CA ASN A 436 1.55 -21.47 16.17
C ASN A 436 1.99 -22.71 16.93
N TYR A 437 2.91 -23.48 16.33
CA TYR A 437 3.54 -24.60 17.03
C TYR A 437 4.41 -24.07 18.16
N ASP A 438 5.19 -23.02 17.91
CA ASP A 438 6.00 -22.34 18.92
C ASP A 438 5.60 -20.88 19.05
N LEU A 439 5.58 -20.34 20.27
CA LEU A 439 5.16 -18.97 20.55
C LEU A 439 6.34 -18.02 20.65
N PRO A 440 6.35 -16.93 19.86
CA PRO A 440 7.39 -15.94 19.97
C PRO A 440 7.25 -15.12 21.25
N TRP A 441 8.38 -14.77 21.86
CA TRP A 441 8.43 -13.98 23.09
C TRP A 441 8.18 -12.48 22.84
N ASN A 442 8.03 -12.07 21.57
CA ASN A 442 7.60 -10.75 21.17
C ASN A 442 6.14 -10.81 20.67
N PRO A 443 5.18 -10.16 21.37
CA PRO A 443 3.76 -10.16 20.98
C PRO A 443 3.50 -9.66 19.56
N ASN A 444 4.30 -8.72 19.06
CA ASN A 444 4.14 -8.19 17.71
C ASN A 444 4.32 -9.27 16.65
N ARG A 445 5.18 -10.27 16.89
CA ARG A 445 5.37 -11.39 15.96
C ARG A 445 4.12 -12.28 15.86
N ILE A 446 3.39 -12.45 16.96
CA ILE A 446 2.13 -13.21 16.96
C ILE A 446 1.11 -12.53 16.04
N GLU A 447 0.97 -11.20 16.15
CA GLU A 447 0.12 -10.44 15.22
C GLU A 447 0.63 -10.60 13.80
N GLN A 448 1.93 -10.37 13.55
CA GLN A 448 2.49 -10.37 12.19
C GLN A 448 2.27 -11.70 11.48
N ARG A 449 2.36 -12.83 12.20
CA ARG A 449 2.01 -14.17 11.67
C ARG A 449 0.54 -14.23 11.26
N PHE A 450 -0.35 -13.81 12.14
CA PHE A 450 -1.79 -13.81 11.86
C PHE A 450 -2.17 -12.84 10.74
N GLY A 451 -1.48 -11.70 10.66
CA GLY A 451 -1.55 -10.72 9.59
C GLY A 451 -1.07 -11.24 8.23
N ARG A 452 -0.50 -12.46 8.12
CA ARG A 452 -0.22 -13.12 6.83
C ARG A 452 -1.49 -13.73 6.20
N ILE A 453 -2.47 -14.12 7.02
CA ILE A 453 -3.76 -14.66 6.58
C ILE A 453 -4.90 -13.63 6.68
N HIS A 454 -4.90 -12.78 7.72
CA HIS A 454 -5.92 -11.74 7.94
C HIS A 454 -5.59 -10.46 7.17
N ARG A 455 -5.72 -10.55 5.83
CA ARG A 455 -5.48 -9.48 4.85
C ARG A 455 -6.72 -9.22 3.99
N ILE A 456 -6.71 -8.09 3.29
CA ILE A 456 -7.76 -7.74 2.33
C ILE A 456 -7.89 -8.85 1.27
N GLY A 457 -9.11 -9.31 1.03
CA GLY A 457 -9.42 -10.42 0.12
C GLY A 457 -9.69 -11.76 0.82
N GLN A 458 -9.47 -11.85 2.14
CA GLN A 458 -9.93 -12.98 2.93
C GLN A 458 -11.44 -12.85 3.21
N GLU A 459 -12.20 -13.90 2.92
CA GLU A 459 -13.66 -13.91 3.09
C GLU A 459 -14.12 -14.81 4.23
N LEU A 460 -13.25 -15.72 4.67
CA LEU A 460 -13.56 -16.75 5.66
C LEU A 460 -13.04 -16.33 7.03
N VAL A 461 -13.73 -16.77 8.08
CA VAL A 461 -13.30 -16.56 9.47
C VAL A 461 -11.89 -17.12 9.66
N CYS A 462 -11.00 -16.30 10.22
CA CYS A 462 -9.62 -16.70 10.44
C CYS A 462 -9.46 -17.37 11.81
N HIS A 463 -8.90 -18.57 11.82
CA HIS A 463 -8.66 -19.37 13.01
C HIS A 463 -7.17 -19.46 13.33
N LEU A 464 -6.83 -19.22 14.60
CA LEU A 464 -5.48 -19.28 15.14
C LEU A 464 -5.44 -20.24 16.33
N TRP A 465 -4.61 -21.27 16.28
CA TRP A 465 -4.33 -22.14 17.42
C TRP A 465 -2.92 -21.93 17.96
N ASN A 466 -2.80 -21.72 19.26
CA ASN A 466 -1.55 -21.54 19.98
C ASN A 466 -1.31 -22.78 20.86
N LEU A 467 -0.26 -23.55 20.58
CA LEU A 467 0.10 -24.69 21.45
C LEU A 467 0.89 -24.19 22.67
N VAL A 468 0.41 -24.51 23.86
CA VAL A 468 0.98 -24.04 25.14
C VAL A 468 1.21 -25.21 26.09
N ALA A 469 2.44 -25.39 26.54
CA ALA A 469 2.79 -26.37 27.56
C ALA A 469 2.47 -25.79 28.95
N HIS A 470 1.26 -26.04 29.48
CA HIS A 470 0.75 -25.39 30.69
C HIS A 470 1.60 -25.64 31.94
N GLU A 471 2.25 -26.80 32.03
CA GLU A 471 3.13 -27.15 33.16
C GLU A 471 4.50 -26.46 33.13
N THR A 472 4.84 -25.78 32.02
CA THR A 472 6.09 -25.02 31.91
C THR A 472 5.93 -23.62 32.49
N ARG A 473 7.06 -23.00 32.86
CA ARG A 473 7.07 -21.64 33.42
C ARG A 473 6.60 -20.62 32.39
N GLU A 474 7.14 -20.73 31.19
CA GLU A 474 6.76 -19.92 30.04
C GLU A 474 5.29 -20.12 29.70
N GLY A 475 4.81 -21.38 29.73
CA GLY A 475 3.41 -21.73 29.48
C GLY A 475 2.44 -21.00 30.39
N SER A 476 2.71 -20.96 31.70
CA SER A 476 1.86 -20.25 32.67
C SER A 476 1.73 -18.74 32.37
N VAL A 477 2.81 -18.10 31.90
CA VAL A 477 2.80 -16.69 31.51
C VAL A 477 1.99 -16.50 30.22
N PHE A 478 2.16 -17.39 29.24
CA PHE A 478 1.37 -17.36 27.99
C PHE A 478 -0.11 -17.65 28.23
N ASP A 479 -0.45 -18.57 29.13
CA ASP A 479 -1.84 -18.87 29.50
C ASP A 479 -2.51 -17.64 30.08
N ARG A 480 -1.86 -16.98 31.05
CA ARG A 480 -2.39 -15.75 31.64
C ARG A 480 -2.54 -14.64 30.59
N LEU A 481 -1.55 -14.50 29.70
CA LEU A 481 -1.57 -13.53 28.61
C LEU A 481 -2.77 -13.76 27.68
N PHE A 482 -2.99 -14.99 27.21
CA PHE A 482 -4.08 -15.28 26.28
C PHE A 482 -5.46 -15.19 26.94
N GLU A 483 -5.59 -15.57 28.21
CA GLU A 483 -6.82 -15.37 28.97
C GLU A 483 -7.19 -13.88 29.05
N LYS A 484 -6.23 -13.03 29.43
CA LYS A 484 -6.45 -11.57 29.48
C LYS A 484 -6.68 -10.93 28.12
N LEU A 485 -5.98 -11.41 27.10
CA LEU A 485 -6.15 -10.92 25.75
C LEU A 485 -7.55 -11.23 25.22
N GLU A 486 -8.12 -12.39 25.54
CA GLU A 486 -9.49 -12.74 25.15
C GLU A 486 -10.54 -11.90 25.90
N GLU A 487 -10.37 -11.69 27.22
CA GLU A 487 -11.21 -10.75 27.99
C GLU A 487 -11.22 -9.34 27.37
N ALA A 488 -10.04 -8.82 27.07
CA ALA A 488 -9.89 -7.51 26.44
C ALA A 488 -10.41 -7.47 24.99
N ARG A 489 -10.30 -8.58 24.24
CA ARG A 489 -10.84 -8.71 22.87
C ARG A 489 -12.36 -8.55 22.88
N GLU A 490 -13.05 -9.23 23.80
CA GLU A 490 -14.51 -9.14 23.94
C GLU A 490 -14.95 -7.73 24.37
N ALA A 491 -14.25 -7.13 25.35
CA ALA A 491 -14.58 -5.79 25.84
C ALA A 491 -14.33 -4.68 24.80
N LEU A 492 -13.25 -4.78 24.01
CA LEU A 492 -12.82 -3.74 23.06
C LEU A 492 -13.20 -4.05 21.60
N GLY A 493 -14.05 -5.06 21.37
CA GLY A 493 -14.54 -5.41 20.03
C GLY A 493 -13.44 -5.82 19.04
N GLY A 494 -12.35 -6.42 19.52
CA GLY A 494 -11.20 -6.84 18.70
C GLY A 494 -10.08 -5.82 18.52
N LYS A 495 -10.23 -4.58 19.01
CA LYS A 495 -9.21 -3.52 18.86
C LYS A 495 -7.96 -3.70 19.75
N VAL A 496 -7.99 -4.66 20.69
CA VAL A 496 -6.85 -4.96 21.57
C VAL A 496 -5.57 -5.31 20.80
N PHE A 497 -5.70 -5.93 19.63
CA PHE A 497 -4.55 -6.32 18.81
C PHE A 497 -3.76 -5.13 18.27
N ASP A 498 -4.40 -3.97 18.09
CA ASP A 498 -3.72 -2.74 17.62
C ASP A 498 -2.78 -2.14 18.67
N VAL A 499 -3.00 -2.47 19.94
CA VAL A 499 -2.27 -1.92 21.09
C VAL A 499 -1.44 -2.98 21.82
N LEU A 500 -1.52 -4.25 21.40
CA LEU A 500 -0.82 -5.37 22.03
C LEU A 500 0.70 -5.14 22.13
N GLY A 501 1.30 -4.55 21.09
CA GLY A 501 2.72 -4.18 21.10
C GLY A 501 3.08 -3.06 22.07
N SER A 502 2.20 -2.06 22.20
CA SER A 502 2.39 -0.90 23.08
C SER A 502 2.09 -1.22 24.55
N ALA A 503 1.28 -2.24 24.83
CA ALA A 503 0.92 -2.66 26.18
C ALA A 503 2.13 -3.12 27.03
N PHE A 504 3.17 -3.69 26.39
CA PHE A 504 4.38 -4.18 27.07
C PHE A 504 5.54 -3.18 27.06
N THR A 505 5.25 -1.89 27.20
CA THR A 505 6.26 -0.80 27.11
C THR A 505 7.12 -0.62 28.35
N SER A 506 6.57 -0.83 29.53
CA SER A 506 7.27 -0.69 30.81
C SER A 506 8.15 -1.91 31.13
N THR A 507 7.62 -3.11 30.86
CA THR A 507 8.32 -4.39 31.03
C THR A 507 8.03 -5.25 29.81
N SER A 508 9.07 -5.66 29.08
CA SER A 508 8.89 -6.48 27.88
C SER A 508 8.45 -7.90 28.27
N LEU A 509 7.58 -8.53 27.48
CA LEU A 509 7.18 -9.94 27.70
C LEU A 509 8.41 -10.86 27.76
N ARG A 510 9.43 -10.57 26.95
CA ARG A 510 10.71 -11.27 26.95
C ARG A 510 11.41 -11.21 28.30
N ASP A 511 11.43 -10.06 28.97
CA ASP A 511 12.07 -9.91 30.26
C ASP A 511 11.28 -10.62 31.35
N ILE A 512 9.95 -10.58 31.30
CA ILE A 512 9.06 -11.36 32.19
C ILE A 512 9.37 -12.86 32.05
N LEU A 513 9.46 -13.37 30.82
CA LEU A 513 9.76 -14.79 30.56
C LEU A 513 11.16 -15.18 31.04
N LYS A 514 12.18 -14.33 30.81
CA LYS A 514 13.54 -14.55 31.33
C LYS A 514 13.55 -14.63 32.86
N ASP A 515 12.87 -13.71 33.53
CA ASP A 515 12.82 -13.69 34.99
C ASP A 515 12.04 -14.88 35.55
N ALA A 516 10.96 -15.31 34.88
CA ALA A 516 10.19 -16.50 35.25
C ALA A 516 11.03 -17.79 35.23
N ILE A 517 11.95 -17.91 34.26
CA ILE A 517 12.88 -19.04 34.18
C ILE A 517 13.89 -18.99 35.33
N ARG A 518 14.37 -17.79 35.66
CA ARG A 518 15.44 -17.58 36.63
C ARG A 518 14.99 -17.77 38.08
N TYR A 519 13.83 -17.24 38.46
CA TYR A 519 13.32 -17.24 39.84
C TYR A 519 12.33 -18.38 40.09
N THR A 520 12.81 -19.62 39.91
CA THR A 520 12.00 -20.83 39.80
C THR A 520 11.19 -21.20 41.06
N ASP A 521 11.59 -20.79 42.27
CA ASP A 521 10.97 -21.31 43.51
C ASP A 521 10.36 -20.23 44.41
N ASP A 522 10.10 -19.03 43.86
CA ASP A 522 9.50 -17.91 44.59
C ASP A 522 8.03 -17.72 44.17
N PRO A 523 7.05 -18.16 44.99
CA PRO A 523 5.61 -17.99 44.71
C PRO A 523 5.21 -16.51 44.59
N GLN A 524 5.94 -15.63 45.27
CA GLN A 524 5.65 -14.20 45.26
C GLN A 524 6.03 -13.57 43.92
N ARG A 525 7.16 -13.99 43.34
CA ARG A 525 7.55 -13.60 41.97
C ARG A 525 6.53 -14.03 40.92
N LYS A 526 5.96 -15.24 41.07
CA LYS A 526 4.92 -15.74 40.15
C LYS A 526 3.70 -14.81 40.13
N ILE A 527 3.22 -14.42 41.31
CA ILE A 527 2.11 -13.48 41.47
C ILE A 527 2.48 -12.11 40.88
N GLU A 528 3.71 -11.63 41.09
CA GLU A 528 4.20 -10.39 40.49
C GLU A 528 4.12 -10.43 38.95
N PHE A 529 4.56 -11.51 38.31
CA PHE A 529 4.50 -11.64 36.84
C PHE A 529 3.07 -11.67 36.31
N GLU A 530 2.18 -12.42 36.96
CA GLU A 530 0.75 -12.45 36.61
C GLU A 530 0.13 -11.04 36.75
N THR A 531 0.50 -10.30 37.81
CA THR A 531 0.04 -8.91 38.02
C THR A 531 0.54 -7.95 36.93
N VAL A 532 1.77 -8.12 36.46
CA VAL A 532 2.32 -7.30 35.36
C VAL A 532 1.58 -7.57 34.05
N VAL A 533 1.28 -8.84 33.75
CA VAL A 533 0.48 -9.22 32.57
C VAL A 533 -0.94 -8.66 32.68
N ASP A 534 -1.56 -8.74 33.87
CA ASP A 534 -2.88 -8.19 34.13
C ASP A 534 -2.94 -6.68 33.91
N HIS A 535 -1.96 -5.94 34.45
CA HIS A 535 -1.89 -4.49 34.25
C HIS A 535 -1.62 -4.13 32.78
N ALA A 536 -0.80 -4.89 32.07
CA ALA A 536 -0.54 -4.64 30.65
C ALA A 536 -1.80 -4.85 29.80
N MET A 537 -2.63 -5.84 30.15
CA MET A 537 -3.88 -6.16 29.44
C MET A 537 -5.13 -5.55 30.09
N ASP A 538 -4.96 -4.58 31.00
CA ASP A 538 -6.07 -3.91 31.66
C ASP A 538 -6.90 -3.08 30.67
N ILE A 539 -8.23 -3.16 30.78
CA ILE A 539 -9.15 -2.55 29.79
C ILE A 539 -9.02 -1.03 29.79
N ASP A 540 -8.89 -0.38 30.96
CA ASP A 540 -8.74 1.07 31.04
C ASP A 540 -7.38 1.49 30.47
N HIS A 541 -6.32 0.75 30.76
CA HIS A 541 -5.00 0.99 30.16
C HIS A 541 -5.02 0.87 28.63
N LEU A 542 -5.61 -0.21 28.11
CA LEU A 542 -5.72 -0.44 26.66
C LEU A 542 -6.60 0.60 25.97
N THR A 543 -7.68 1.04 26.63
CA THR A 543 -8.56 2.10 26.14
C THR A 543 -7.80 3.42 26.05
N ASN A 544 -7.03 3.78 27.09
CA ASN A 544 -6.16 4.96 27.06
C ASN A 544 -5.13 4.89 25.92
N LEU A 545 -4.52 3.72 25.67
CA LEU A 545 -3.61 3.53 24.54
C LEU A 545 -4.33 3.67 23.19
N LEU A 546 -5.57 3.17 23.07
CA LEU A 546 -6.39 3.35 21.88
C LEU A 546 -6.75 4.82 21.67
N GLU A 547 -7.08 5.57 22.72
CA GLU A 547 -7.38 7.00 22.67
C GLU A 547 -6.15 7.84 22.30
N MET A 548 -4.98 7.55 22.89
CA MET A 548 -3.71 8.17 22.50
C MET A 548 -3.38 7.92 21.04
N ASN A 549 -3.68 6.72 20.54
CA ASN A 549 -3.57 6.38 19.12
C ASN A 549 -4.66 7.05 18.25
N ALA A 550 -5.83 7.35 18.82
CA ALA A 550 -7.01 7.86 18.13
C ALA A 550 -6.94 9.34 17.74
N LEU A 551 -5.98 10.11 18.25
CA LEU A 551 -5.66 11.46 17.76
C LEU A 551 -5.34 11.50 16.25
N THR A 552 -5.18 10.34 15.61
CA THR A 552 -4.79 10.15 14.21
C THR A 552 -5.71 9.20 13.42
N ASN A 553 -6.73 8.63 14.07
CA ASN A 553 -7.57 7.63 13.43
C ASN A 553 -8.63 8.30 12.56
N GLU A 554 -8.51 8.14 11.24
CA GLU A 554 -9.64 8.38 10.36
C GLU A 554 -10.61 7.21 10.50
N VAL A 555 -11.63 7.38 11.34
CA VAL A 555 -12.78 6.47 11.34
C VAL A 555 -13.54 6.71 10.03
N PHE A 556 -13.59 5.67 9.21
CA PHE A 556 -14.47 5.56 8.04
C PHE A 556 -15.83 5.10 8.54
N ASP A 557 -16.62 6.03 9.04
CA ASP A 557 -18.04 5.77 9.28
C ASP A 557 -18.75 5.47 7.96
N GLN A 558 -19.95 4.88 8.04
CA GLN A 558 -20.74 4.57 6.86
C GLN A 558 -20.95 5.81 5.96
N THR A 559 -21.13 6.99 6.57
CA THR A 559 -21.26 8.28 5.86
C THR A 559 -20.06 8.59 4.97
N LYS A 560 -18.82 8.47 5.49
CA LYS A 560 -17.60 8.70 4.69
C LYS A 560 -17.38 7.61 3.64
N VAL A 561 -17.70 6.36 3.95
CA VAL A 561 -17.60 5.26 2.97
C VAL A 561 -18.53 5.50 1.79
N ILE A 562 -19.76 5.95 2.07
CA ILE A 562 -20.73 6.38 1.07
C ILE A 562 -20.17 7.56 0.28
N ALA A 563 -19.69 8.63 0.93
CA ALA A 563 -19.13 9.79 0.23
C ALA A 563 -17.94 9.44 -0.66
N ILE A 564 -17.05 8.55 -0.22
CA ILE A 564 -15.93 8.03 -1.03
C ILE A 564 -16.45 7.22 -2.21
N LYS A 565 -17.43 6.35 -1.98
CA LYS A 565 -18.04 5.56 -3.06
C LYS A 565 -18.68 6.47 -4.10
N GLU A 566 -19.36 7.52 -3.66
CA GLU A 566 -19.96 8.51 -4.55
C GLU A 566 -18.90 9.27 -5.36
N GLU A 567 -17.82 9.72 -4.72
CA GLU A 567 -16.68 10.32 -5.44
C GLU A 567 -16.05 9.33 -6.42
N MET A 568 -15.89 8.06 -6.03
CA MET A 568 -15.33 7.01 -6.89
C MET A 568 -16.24 6.73 -8.09
N GLU A 569 -17.55 6.59 -7.90
CA GLU A 569 -18.51 6.36 -8.99
C GLU A 569 -18.56 7.57 -9.94
N LYS A 570 -18.52 8.80 -9.42
CA LYS A 570 -18.42 10.02 -10.23
C LYS A 570 -17.10 10.12 -11.00
N VAL A 571 -15.97 9.74 -10.39
CA VAL A 571 -14.67 9.72 -11.06
C VAL A 571 -14.59 8.60 -12.10
N GLU A 572 -15.14 7.42 -11.80
CA GLU A 572 -15.23 6.32 -12.75
C GLU A 572 -16.10 6.68 -13.94
N ALA A 573 -17.25 7.34 -13.74
CA ALA A 573 -18.09 7.83 -14.83
C ALA A 573 -17.33 8.81 -15.75
N ARG A 574 -16.45 9.65 -15.18
CA ARG A 574 -15.61 10.60 -15.93
C ARG A 574 -14.34 10.00 -16.52
N LYS A 575 -13.98 8.76 -16.15
CA LYS A 575 -12.75 8.12 -16.62
C LYS A 575 -12.93 7.68 -18.07
N LEU A 576 -11.90 7.86 -18.90
CA LEU A 576 -11.85 7.23 -20.23
C LEU A 576 -11.97 5.72 -20.04
N GLN A 577 -13.12 5.20 -20.44
CA GLN A 577 -13.47 3.82 -20.18
C GLN A 577 -12.66 2.85 -21.05
N PRO A 578 -12.49 1.58 -20.63
CA PRO A 578 -11.70 0.57 -21.36
C PRO A 578 -11.99 0.50 -22.86
N HIS A 579 -13.26 0.63 -23.25
CA HIS A 579 -13.70 0.55 -24.64
C HIS A 579 -13.23 1.75 -25.50
N PHE A 580 -13.09 2.95 -24.93
CA PHE A 580 -12.50 4.10 -25.65
C PHE A 580 -11.00 3.90 -25.90
N ILE A 581 -10.30 3.34 -24.91
CA ILE A 581 -8.87 3.03 -25.01
C ILE A 581 -8.64 1.96 -26.10
N GLU A 582 -9.45 0.90 -26.08
CA GLU A 582 -9.44 -0.16 -27.10
C GLU A 582 -9.69 0.39 -28.50
N SER A 583 -10.79 1.14 -28.67
CA SER A 583 -11.18 1.75 -29.94
C SER A 583 -10.10 2.68 -30.50
N PHE A 584 -9.58 3.58 -29.67
CA PHE A 584 -8.47 4.47 -30.04
C PHE A 584 -7.23 3.67 -30.45
N PHE A 585 -6.84 2.68 -29.65
CA PHE A 585 -5.64 1.90 -29.89
C PHE A 585 -5.72 1.16 -31.22
N ILE A 586 -6.82 0.46 -31.49
CA ILE A 586 -7.00 -0.32 -32.72
C ILE A 586 -6.92 0.60 -33.94
N ALA A 587 -7.57 1.76 -33.90
CA ALA A 587 -7.55 2.73 -35.00
C ALA A 587 -6.15 3.32 -35.22
N ALA A 588 -5.51 3.80 -34.14
CA ALA A 588 -4.17 4.39 -34.19
C ALA A 588 -3.11 3.37 -34.65
N PHE A 589 -3.17 2.14 -34.12
CA PHE A 589 -2.23 1.08 -34.48
C PHE A 589 -2.34 0.70 -35.95
N LYS A 590 -3.56 0.58 -36.50
CA LYS A 590 -3.79 0.38 -37.94
C LYS A 590 -3.24 1.53 -38.77
N LYS A 591 -3.46 2.78 -38.34
CA LYS A 591 -2.97 3.98 -39.04
C LYS A 591 -1.45 4.06 -39.10
N LEU A 592 -0.77 3.55 -38.07
CA LEU A 592 0.69 3.42 -38.02
C LEU A 592 1.23 2.16 -38.74
N GLY A 593 0.38 1.45 -39.49
CA GLY A 593 0.75 0.27 -40.29
C GLY A 593 0.76 -1.05 -39.52
N GLY A 594 0.20 -1.09 -38.32
CA GLY A 594 0.06 -2.30 -37.49
C GLY A 594 -1.18 -3.11 -37.85
N SER A 595 -1.18 -4.40 -37.48
CA SER A 595 -2.33 -5.29 -37.62
C SER A 595 -2.59 -6.09 -36.35
N LEU A 596 -3.87 -6.27 -36.03
CA LEU A 596 -4.37 -6.97 -34.84
C LEU A 596 -5.35 -8.06 -35.28
N HIS A 597 -5.28 -9.22 -34.63
CA HIS A 597 -6.20 -10.33 -34.88
C HIS A 597 -6.96 -10.69 -33.60
N LEU A 598 -8.29 -10.63 -33.63
CA LEU A 598 -9.11 -11.09 -32.52
C LEU A 598 -8.99 -12.62 -32.40
N ARG A 599 -8.73 -13.13 -31.19
CA ARG A 599 -8.55 -14.56 -30.92
C ARG A 599 -9.59 -15.10 -29.96
N GLU A 600 -9.77 -14.42 -28.85
CA GLU A 600 -10.82 -14.67 -27.86
C GLU A 600 -11.62 -13.38 -27.62
N LYS A 601 -12.70 -13.44 -26.83
CA LYS A 601 -13.53 -12.26 -26.51
C LYS A 601 -12.62 -11.15 -25.94
N ARG A 602 -12.51 -10.03 -26.68
CA ARG A 602 -11.71 -8.84 -26.34
C ARG A 602 -10.21 -9.12 -26.08
N ARG A 603 -9.67 -10.18 -26.70
CA ARG A 603 -8.25 -10.51 -26.67
C ARG A 603 -7.67 -10.54 -28.08
N TYR A 604 -6.64 -9.74 -28.31
CA TYR A 604 -6.03 -9.57 -29.63
C TYR A 604 -4.61 -10.12 -29.67
N GLU A 605 -4.22 -10.67 -30.80
CA GLU A 605 -2.84 -11.02 -31.11
C GLU A 605 -2.22 -9.97 -32.04
N ILE A 606 -0.98 -9.59 -31.74
CA ILE A 606 -0.16 -8.74 -32.60
C ILE A 606 1.03 -9.57 -33.09
N MET A 607 0.99 -9.97 -34.36
CA MET A 607 2.07 -10.76 -34.96
C MET A 607 3.33 -9.93 -35.23
N ARG A 608 3.17 -8.63 -35.50
CA ARG A 608 4.25 -7.70 -35.78
C ARG A 608 3.88 -6.27 -35.39
N VAL A 609 4.71 -5.67 -34.57
CA VAL A 609 4.65 -4.23 -34.25
C VAL A 609 5.45 -3.44 -35.30
N PRO A 610 4.88 -2.35 -35.86
CA PRO A 610 5.60 -1.44 -36.75
C PRO A 610 6.92 -0.92 -36.17
N VAL A 611 7.96 -0.82 -37.01
CA VAL A 611 9.30 -0.39 -36.61
C VAL A 611 9.33 1.06 -36.11
N SER A 612 8.45 1.93 -36.63
CA SER A 612 8.28 3.30 -36.15
C SER A 612 7.92 3.36 -34.67
N ILE A 613 7.01 2.50 -34.21
CA ILE A 613 6.57 2.41 -32.82
C ILE A 613 7.71 1.93 -31.93
N ILE A 614 8.41 0.85 -32.34
CA ILE A 614 9.57 0.32 -31.60
C ILE A 614 10.70 1.35 -31.52
N ARG A 615 10.95 2.12 -32.58
CA ARG A 615 11.96 3.18 -32.57
C ARG A 615 11.56 4.33 -31.66
N ARG A 616 10.28 4.70 -31.63
CA ARG A 616 9.81 5.78 -30.75
C ARG A 616 9.97 5.40 -29.29
N ASP A 617 9.60 4.17 -28.94
CA ASP A 617 9.81 3.63 -27.60
C ASP A 617 11.27 3.76 -27.14
N ARG A 618 12.25 3.51 -28.01
CA ARG A 618 13.68 3.70 -27.67
C ARG A 618 14.08 5.15 -27.40
N GLN A 619 13.28 6.13 -27.82
CA GLN A 619 13.54 7.55 -27.58
C GLN A 619 12.87 8.06 -26.31
N ILE A 620 11.68 7.53 -25.98
CA ILE A 620 10.82 8.05 -24.90
C ILE A 620 10.61 7.06 -23.75
N GLY A 621 10.98 5.81 -23.93
CA GLY A 621 10.71 4.71 -23.01
C GLY A 621 11.81 4.57 -21.98
N ASP A 622 11.42 4.37 -20.73
CA ASP A 622 12.37 4.35 -19.61
C ASP A 622 13.00 2.96 -19.40
N HIS A 623 12.28 1.83 -19.58
CA HIS A 623 12.83 0.50 -19.23
C HIS A 623 12.24 -0.71 -20.01
N THR A 624 10.91 -0.86 -20.07
CA THR A 624 10.28 -2.01 -20.74
C THR A 624 10.13 -1.76 -22.23
N PRO A 625 10.88 -2.45 -23.10
CA PRO A 625 10.81 -2.16 -24.51
C PRO A 625 9.49 -2.67 -25.10
N VAL A 626 8.99 -1.94 -26.09
CA VAL A 626 7.93 -2.44 -26.96
C VAL A 626 8.39 -3.73 -27.64
N GLN A 627 7.65 -4.80 -27.41
CA GLN A 627 7.94 -6.11 -27.99
C GLN A 627 7.65 -6.09 -29.50
N PRO A 628 8.41 -6.83 -30.31
CA PRO A 628 8.16 -6.92 -31.74
C PRO A 628 6.85 -7.66 -32.07
N LYS A 629 6.32 -8.46 -31.14
CA LYS A 629 5.07 -9.21 -31.23
C LYS A 629 4.47 -9.39 -29.84
N TYR A 630 3.15 -9.51 -29.77
CA TYR A 630 2.40 -9.79 -28.53
C TYR A 630 1.45 -10.97 -28.77
N HIS A 631 1.59 -12.02 -27.96
CA HIS A 631 0.75 -13.22 -28.08
C HIS A 631 -0.72 -12.91 -27.81
N ARG A 632 -0.99 -12.18 -26.72
CA ARG A 632 -2.32 -11.70 -26.36
C ARG A 632 -2.20 -10.33 -25.73
N ILE A 633 -3.10 -9.43 -26.10
CA ILE A 633 -3.31 -8.13 -25.45
C ILE A 633 -4.80 -7.96 -25.12
N CYS A 634 -5.11 -7.19 -24.09
CA CYS A 634 -6.47 -6.80 -23.71
C CYS A 634 -6.47 -5.38 -23.14
N PHE A 635 -7.66 -4.75 -23.12
CA PHE A 635 -7.85 -3.38 -22.61
C PHE A 635 -8.72 -3.34 -21.34
N ASP A 636 -9.21 -4.49 -20.90
CA ASP A 636 -10.01 -4.67 -19.68
C ASP A 636 -9.39 -5.78 -18.81
N LYS A 637 -9.28 -5.49 -17.51
CA LYS A 637 -8.63 -6.35 -16.50
C LYS A 637 -9.30 -7.72 -16.39
N ASN A 638 -10.60 -7.81 -16.65
CA ASN A 638 -11.36 -9.06 -16.59
C ASN A 638 -10.92 -10.09 -17.65
N PHE A 639 -10.21 -9.65 -18.70
CA PHE A 639 -9.76 -10.52 -19.79
C PHE A 639 -8.24 -10.78 -19.81
N ILE A 640 -7.53 -10.43 -18.73
CA ILE A 640 -6.09 -10.71 -18.59
C ILE A 640 -5.84 -12.21 -18.54
N LYS A 641 -6.59 -12.92 -17.69
CA LYS A 641 -6.45 -14.37 -17.46
C LYS A 641 -7.61 -15.14 -18.07
N TYR A 642 -7.30 -16.25 -18.71
CA TYR A 642 -8.29 -17.18 -19.26
C TYR A 642 -7.80 -18.60 -19.04
N GLU A 643 -8.66 -19.47 -18.51
CA GLU A 643 -8.25 -20.82 -18.11
C GLU A 643 -7.69 -21.61 -19.31
N GLY A 644 -6.48 -22.16 -19.15
CA GLY A 644 -5.79 -22.94 -20.20
C GLY A 644 -5.25 -22.14 -21.40
N LYS A 645 -5.20 -20.80 -21.33
CA LYS A 645 -4.64 -19.92 -22.38
C LYS A 645 -3.48 -19.09 -21.82
N PRO A 646 -2.56 -18.57 -22.67
CA PRO A 646 -1.53 -17.64 -22.21
C PRO A 646 -2.19 -16.39 -21.61
N ASP A 647 -1.49 -15.68 -20.72
CA ASP A 647 -1.97 -14.40 -20.17
C ASP A 647 -1.95 -13.30 -21.25
N ALA A 648 -2.87 -12.34 -21.17
CA ALA A 648 -2.89 -11.15 -22.03
C ALA A 648 -2.16 -9.98 -21.38
N GLU A 649 -1.39 -9.26 -22.18
CA GLU A 649 -0.82 -7.97 -21.80
C GLU A 649 -1.93 -6.92 -21.65
N PHE A 650 -1.98 -6.23 -20.50
CA PHE A 650 -2.99 -5.21 -20.24
C PHE A 650 -2.54 -3.84 -20.78
N VAL A 651 -3.02 -3.48 -21.97
CA VAL A 651 -2.60 -2.26 -22.67
C VAL A 651 -3.45 -1.07 -22.21
N THR A 652 -2.83 -0.11 -21.53
CA THR A 652 -3.48 1.10 -21.00
C THR A 652 -2.54 2.31 -21.08
N PRO A 653 -3.01 3.56 -20.87
CA PRO A 653 -2.10 4.70 -20.71
C PRO A 653 -1.05 4.42 -19.63
N GLY A 654 0.24 4.57 -19.97
CA GLY A 654 1.36 4.11 -19.15
C GLY A 654 2.08 2.89 -19.69
N HIS A 655 1.40 2.02 -20.47
CA HIS A 655 2.04 0.88 -21.13
C HIS A 655 2.95 1.35 -22.29
N PRO A 656 4.17 0.80 -22.48
CA PRO A 656 5.14 1.27 -23.48
C PRO A 656 4.57 1.34 -24.91
N LEU A 657 3.83 0.30 -25.32
CA LEU A 657 3.17 0.24 -26.63
C LEU A 657 2.12 1.35 -26.80
N MET A 658 1.33 1.63 -25.77
CA MET A 658 0.32 2.68 -25.80
C MET A 658 0.99 4.07 -25.81
N ASN A 659 1.99 4.29 -24.96
CA ASN A 659 2.70 5.57 -24.88
C ASN A 659 3.40 5.92 -26.20
N SER A 660 4.06 4.93 -26.83
CA SER A 660 4.70 5.11 -28.13
C SER A 660 3.71 5.48 -29.24
N ILE A 661 2.53 4.84 -29.24
CA ILE A 661 1.46 5.18 -30.18
C ILE A 661 0.90 6.58 -29.90
N LEU A 662 0.60 6.89 -28.63
CA LEU A 662 0.09 8.20 -28.23
C LEU A 662 1.04 9.32 -28.65
N ASP A 663 2.33 9.13 -28.45
CA ASP A 663 3.33 10.14 -28.73
C ASP A 663 3.53 10.35 -30.24
N LEU A 664 3.57 9.27 -31.03
CA LEU A 664 3.59 9.35 -32.50
C LEU A 664 2.33 10.01 -33.07
N ILE A 665 1.16 9.68 -32.53
CA ILE A 665 -0.11 10.29 -32.94
C ILE A 665 -0.13 11.77 -32.58
N LYS A 666 0.32 12.15 -31.38
CA LYS A 666 0.44 13.56 -30.99
C LYS A 666 1.41 14.30 -31.91
N GLU A 667 2.60 13.77 -32.15
CA GLU A 667 3.58 14.39 -33.04
C GLU A 667 3.00 14.61 -34.45
N SER A 668 2.26 13.63 -34.97
CA SER A 668 1.71 13.67 -36.32
C SER A 668 0.45 14.54 -36.46
N TYR A 669 -0.41 14.58 -35.44
CA TYR A 669 -1.77 15.14 -35.55
C TYR A 669 -2.07 16.32 -34.63
N LEU A 670 -1.25 16.61 -33.61
CA LEU A 670 -1.47 17.78 -32.74
C LEU A 670 -1.46 19.10 -33.53
N PRO A 671 -0.55 19.33 -34.52
CA PRO A 671 -0.62 20.52 -35.36
C PRO A 671 -1.90 20.61 -36.19
N LEU A 672 -2.48 19.47 -36.60
CA LEU A 672 -3.72 19.42 -37.37
C LEU A 672 -4.93 19.87 -36.54
N LEU A 673 -4.92 19.66 -35.21
CA LEU A 673 -5.97 20.17 -34.33
C LEU A 673 -6.08 21.70 -34.36
N LYS A 674 -5.00 22.41 -34.71
CA LYS A 674 -5.03 23.87 -34.90
C LYS A 674 -5.55 24.30 -36.27
N GLN A 675 -5.45 23.44 -37.29
CA GLN A 675 -6.09 23.69 -38.59
C GLN A 675 -7.61 23.55 -38.48
N GLY A 676 -8.06 22.69 -37.56
CA GLY A 676 -9.44 22.45 -37.22
C GLY A 676 -10.12 21.39 -38.09
N ALA A 677 -11.37 21.09 -37.76
CA ALA A 677 -12.19 20.12 -38.46
C ALA A 677 -13.63 20.61 -38.57
N ILE A 678 -14.40 20.04 -39.50
CA ILE A 678 -15.84 20.24 -39.58
C ILE A 678 -16.51 18.96 -39.09
N LEU A 679 -17.28 19.12 -38.02
CA LEU A 679 -18.00 18.05 -37.35
C LEU A 679 -19.50 18.29 -37.46
N ILE A 680 -20.27 17.22 -37.60
CA ILE A 680 -21.73 17.24 -37.55
C ILE A 680 -22.17 16.73 -36.18
N ASN A 681 -23.02 17.50 -35.50
CA ASN A 681 -23.74 17.04 -34.32
C ASN A 681 -25.06 16.43 -34.76
N GLU A 682 -25.17 15.11 -34.64
CA GLU A 682 -26.35 14.34 -35.08
C GLU A 682 -27.58 14.55 -34.19
N ASP A 683 -27.38 15.00 -32.95
CA ASP A 683 -28.43 15.18 -31.95
C ASP A 683 -28.96 16.62 -31.92
N ASP A 684 -28.25 17.56 -32.57
CA ASP A 684 -28.68 18.95 -32.67
C ASP A 684 -29.56 19.16 -33.91
N CYS A 685 -30.87 19.26 -33.69
CA CYS A 685 -31.86 19.56 -34.73
C CYS A 685 -32.01 21.07 -34.99
N GLY A 686 -31.17 21.92 -34.38
CA GLY A 686 -31.14 23.36 -34.63
C GLY A 686 -30.51 23.73 -35.96
N ASP A 687 -30.40 25.03 -36.19
CA ASP A 687 -29.82 25.66 -37.37
C ASP A 687 -28.55 26.48 -37.08
N GLU A 688 -28.15 26.58 -35.81
CA GLU A 688 -27.04 27.44 -35.37
C GLU A 688 -25.68 26.71 -35.45
N VAL A 689 -24.78 27.22 -36.30
CA VAL A 689 -23.37 26.77 -36.36
C VAL A 689 -22.60 27.25 -35.12
N LYS A 690 -21.79 26.35 -34.55
CA LYS A 690 -20.95 26.62 -33.38
C LYS A 690 -19.49 26.28 -33.66
N VAL A 691 -18.57 26.86 -32.91
CA VAL A 691 -17.16 26.47 -32.94
C VAL A 691 -16.78 25.93 -31.57
N LEU A 692 -16.38 24.66 -31.52
CA LEU A 692 -15.87 23.97 -30.35
C LEU A 692 -14.37 24.28 -30.18
N PHE A 693 -13.96 24.61 -28.97
CA PHE A 693 -12.58 24.87 -28.59
C PHE A 693 -12.13 23.99 -27.43
N PHE A 694 -10.86 23.62 -27.48
CA PHE A 694 -10.18 22.72 -26.55
C PHE A 694 -9.23 23.59 -25.73
N VAL A 695 -9.58 23.88 -24.49
CA VAL A 695 -8.84 24.84 -23.65
C VAL A 695 -8.10 24.10 -22.55
N GLU A 696 -6.79 24.29 -22.50
CA GLU A 696 -5.96 23.87 -21.37
C GLU A 696 -5.77 25.03 -20.39
N HIS A 697 -5.88 24.75 -19.10
CA HIS A 697 -5.55 25.72 -18.06
C HIS A 697 -4.79 25.05 -16.91
N THR A 698 -3.82 25.78 -16.38
CA THR A 698 -2.85 25.28 -15.41
C THR A 698 -2.79 26.21 -14.21
N ILE A 699 -2.66 25.64 -13.01
CA ILE A 699 -2.46 26.37 -11.75
C ILE A 699 -1.06 26.08 -11.25
N LYS A 700 -0.36 27.13 -10.83
CA LYS A 700 1.02 27.09 -10.31
C LYS A 700 1.07 27.68 -8.90
N ASP A 701 2.08 27.31 -8.14
CA ASP A 701 2.42 28.01 -6.89
C ASP A 701 3.65 28.93 -7.09
N GLY A 702 4.10 29.59 -6.03
CA GLY A 702 5.26 30.49 -6.06
C GLY A 702 6.60 29.77 -6.02
N VAL A 703 6.65 28.44 -5.97
CA VAL A 703 7.90 27.69 -5.89
C VAL A 703 8.55 27.61 -7.27
N VAL A 704 9.77 28.14 -7.37
CA VAL A 704 10.57 28.08 -8.60
C VAL A 704 11.34 26.76 -8.66
N LEU A 705 11.11 25.99 -9.72
CA LEU A 705 11.83 24.73 -9.99
C LEU A 705 13.22 25.01 -10.57
N GLN A 706 14.08 23.98 -10.60
CA GLN A 706 15.45 24.08 -11.15
C GLN A 706 15.48 24.58 -12.61
N ASN A 707 14.42 24.31 -13.38
CA ASN A 707 14.25 24.78 -14.75
C ASN A 707 13.78 26.25 -14.86
N GLY A 708 13.70 26.98 -13.74
CA GLY A 708 13.26 28.38 -13.68
C GLY A 708 11.74 28.59 -13.81
N SER A 709 10.96 27.51 -13.96
CA SER A 709 9.50 27.61 -14.05
C SER A 709 8.84 27.44 -12.68
N ASN A 710 7.71 28.11 -12.48
CA ASN A 710 6.89 27.89 -11.29
C ASN A 710 6.27 26.48 -11.32
N ARG A 711 6.27 25.83 -10.16
CA ARG A 711 5.77 24.47 -9.98
C ARG A 711 4.29 24.39 -10.29
N THR A 712 3.93 23.52 -11.22
CA THR A 712 2.53 23.23 -11.55
C THR A 712 1.93 22.35 -10.46
N ILE A 713 0.78 22.78 -9.93
CA ILE A 713 0.05 22.07 -8.85
C ILE A 713 -1.26 21.45 -9.32
N SER A 714 -1.84 21.94 -10.43
CA SER A 714 -3.01 21.33 -11.06
C SER A 714 -3.09 21.72 -12.54
N LYS A 715 -3.61 20.82 -13.38
CA LYS A 715 -3.71 20.99 -14.82
C LYS A 715 -5.00 20.34 -15.33
N GLN A 716 -5.78 21.04 -16.14
CA GLN A 716 -7.07 20.58 -16.65
C GLN A 716 -7.25 20.94 -18.14
N ILE A 717 -8.04 20.13 -18.83
CA ILE A 717 -8.52 20.36 -20.21
C ILE A 717 -10.03 20.41 -20.17
N MET A 718 -10.61 21.28 -20.99
CA MET A 718 -12.05 21.53 -21.07
C MET A 718 -12.45 21.89 -22.50
N PHE A 719 -13.75 21.76 -22.77
CA PHE A 719 -14.39 22.10 -24.02
C PHE A 719 -15.36 23.28 -23.86
N SER A 720 -15.31 24.22 -24.80
CA SER A 720 -16.23 25.35 -24.87
C SER A 720 -16.73 25.56 -26.30
N GLU A 721 -17.99 25.90 -26.47
CA GLU A 721 -18.57 26.25 -27.77
C GLU A 721 -18.83 27.75 -27.83
N ILE A 722 -18.62 28.35 -29.00
CA ILE A 722 -18.99 29.74 -29.31
C ILE A 722 -19.91 29.77 -30.53
N ASN A 723 -20.99 30.54 -30.46
CA ASN A 723 -21.94 30.70 -31.56
C ASN A 723 -21.75 32.02 -32.33
N LYS A 724 -22.56 32.23 -33.38
CA LYS A 724 -22.53 33.43 -34.24
C LYS A 724 -22.78 34.74 -33.47
N ASN A 725 -23.51 34.66 -32.36
CA ASN A 725 -23.78 35.79 -31.47
C ASN A 725 -22.62 36.08 -30.49
N PHE A 726 -21.53 35.32 -30.56
CA PHE A 726 -20.39 35.35 -29.64
C PHE A 726 -20.73 34.96 -28.19
N ASN A 727 -21.82 34.23 -27.99
CA ASN A 727 -22.10 33.61 -26.70
C ASN A 727 -21.18 32.40 -26.55
N VAL A 728 -20.48 32.32 -25.41
CA VAL A 728 -19.57 31.22 -25.09
C VAL A 728 -20.19 30.38 -23.99
N GLU A 729 -20.23 29.08 -24.19
CA GLU A 729 -20.76 28.13 -23.22
C GLU A 729 -19.73 27.03 -22.93
N LYS A 730 -19.72 26.53 -21.69
CA LYS A 730 -18.94 25.37 -21.28
C LYS A 730 -19.71 24.12 -21.69
N VAL A 731 -19.08 23.23 -22.46
CA VAL A 731 -19.77 22.08 -23.06
C VAL A 731 -19.15 20.78 -22.57
N GLY A 732 -19.61 20.33 -21.40
CA GLY A 732 -19.27 19.04 -20.82
C GLY A 732 -17.77 18.70 -20.74
N TYR A 733 -17.46 17.40 -20.69
CA TYR A 733 -16.08 16.90 -20.59
C TYR A 733 -15.53 16.36 -21.91
N ALA A 734 -16.38 15.83 -22.79
CA ALA A 734 -15.96 15.24 -24.06
C ALA A 734 -17.08 15.25 -25.11
N PRO A 735 -17.64 16.43 -25.47
CA PRO A 735 -18.78 16.53 -26.38
C PRO A 735 -18.49 15.98 -27.79
N TYR A 736 -17.22 16.00 -28.20
CA TYR A 736 -16.77 15.51 -29.50
C TYR A 736 -16.98 14.00 -29.71
N LEU A 737 -17.27 13.23 -28.66
CA LEU A 737 -17.52 11.78 -28.77
C LEU A 737 -18.85 11.46 -29.49
N ASP A 738 -19.78 12.41 -29.49
CA ASP A 738 -21.08 12.30 -30.15
C ASP A 738 -21.09 12.94 -31.55
N TYR A 739 -19.98 13.56 -31.96
CA TYR A 739 -19.88 14.27 -33.22
C TYR A 739 -19.24 13.41 -34.31
N ARG A 740 -19.67 13.58 -35.56
CA ARG A 740 -19.10 12.90 -36.73
C ARG A 740 -18.34 13.81 -37.67
N PRO A 741 -17.33 13.32 -38.41
CA PRO A 741 -16.79 14.10 -39.52
C PRO A 741 -17.88 14.35 -40.57
N ALA A 742 -17.90 15.57 -41.11
CA ALA A 742 -18.74 15.91 -42.26
C ALA A 742 -18.24 15.17 -43.52
N SER A 743 -19.17 14.72 -44.36
CA SER A 743 -18.88 14.15 -45.67
C SER A 743 -18.49 15.23 -46.69
N GLU A 744 -17.82 14.86 -47.78
CA GLU A 744 -17.40 15.82 -48.82
C GLU A 744 -18.57 16.65 -49.37
N ASN A 745 -19.71 16.00 -49.61
CA ASN A 745 -20.94 16.67 -50.07
C ASN A 745 -21.51 17.65 -49.03
N GLU A 746 -21.48 17.31 -47.74
CA GLU A 746 -21.93 18.22 -46.68
C GLU A 746 -20.98 19.40 -46.53
N ILE A 747 -19.66 19.17 -46.63
CA ILE A 747 -18.65 20.23 -46.60
C ILE A 747 -18.87 21.22 -47.75
N GLU A 748 -19.17 20.75 -48.97
CA GLU A 748 -19.48 21.62 -50.11
C GLU A 748 -20.70 22.50 -49.83
N LYS A 749 -21.75 21.94 -49.25
CA LYS A 749 -23.00 22.66 -48.95
C LYS A 749 -22.85 23.70 -47.84
N VAL A 750 -22.01 23.42 -46.84
CA VAL A 750 -21.80 24.31 -45.69
C VAL A 750 -20.59 25.23 -45.85
N SER A 751 -19.84 25.12 -46.96
CA SER A 751 -18.67 25.94 -47.26
C SER A 751 -18.92 27.46 -47.10
N GLY A 752 -20.05 27.96 -47.62
CA GLY A 752 -20.42 29.38 -47.50
C GLY A 752 -20.71 29.86 -46.07
N LEU A 753 -21.15 28.95 -45.19
CA LEU A 753 -21.41 29.23 -43.76
C LEU A 753 -20.11 29.25 -42.96
N ILE A 754 -19.15 28.39 -43.33
CA ILE A 754 -17.82 28.32 -42.73
C ILE A 754 -16.99 29.56 -43.10
N ASP A 755 -17.26 30.15 -44.26
CA ASP A 755 -16.60 31.35 -44.74
C ASP A 755 -17.14 32.67 -44.17
N GLU A 756 -18.16 32.62 -43.31
CA GLU A 756 -18.74 33.81 -42.70
C GLU A 756 -17.73 34.61 -41.85
N ASP A 757 -17.86 35.94 -41.90
CA ASP A 757 -16.92 36.86 -41.26
C ASP A 757 -16.78 36.65 -39.74
N TRP A 758 -17.81 36.15 -39.05
CA TRP A 758 -17.76 35.96 -37.61
C TRP A 758 -16.81 34.83 -37.20
N ILE A 759 -16.65 33.80 -38.03
CA ILE A 759 -15.72 32.67 -37.81
C ILE A 759 -14.28 33.12 -38.03
N LYS A 760 -14.07 34.04 -38.97
CA LYS A 760 -12.76 34.63 -39.31
C LYS A 760 -12.30 35.72 -38.33
N ARG A 761 -13.11 36.06 -37.33
CA ARG A 761 -12.74 37.00 -36.25
C ARG A 761 -11.90 36.31 -35.17
N ASP A 762 -11.39 37.11 -34.24
CA ASP A 762 -10.57 36.68 -33.11
C ASP A 762 -11.38 35.91 -32.04
N LEU A 763 -11.89 34.72 -32.41
CA LEU A 763 -12.67 33.83 -31.55
C LEU A 763 -11.82 33.25 -30.41
N GLU A 764 -10.55 32.94 -30.69
CA GLU A 764 -9.61 32.40 -29.71
C GLU A 764 -9.45 33.36 -28.51
N ARG A 765 -9.26 34.66 -28.77
CA ARG A 765 -9.16 35.66 -27.70
C ARG A 765 -10.42 35.73 -26.84
N ARG A 766 -11.61 35.58 -27.44
CA ARG A 766 -12.89 35.59 -26.69
C ARG A 766 -12.99 34.39 -25.75
N ILE A 767 -12.59 33.21 -26.23
CA ILE A 767 -12.62 32.00 -25.41
C ILE A 767 -11.55 32.02 -24.32
N ILE A 768 -10.36 32.53 -24.61
CA ILE A 768 -9.34 32.76 -23.57
C ILE A 768 -9.89 33.71 -22.50
N GLY A 769 -10.58 34.78 -22.91
CA GLY A 769 -11.26 35.71 -21.99
C GLY A 769 -12.33 35.02 -21.13
N PHE A 770 -13.25 34.29 -21.75
CA PHE A 770 -14.28 33.52 -21.05
C PHE A 770 -13.69 32.48 -20.09
N ALA A 771 -12.67 31.74 -20.53
CA ALA A 771 -11.97 30.77 -19.70
C ALA A 771 -11.32 31.45 -18.49
N ALA A 772 -10.69 32.60 -18.68
CA ALA A 772 -10.07 33.37 -17.59
C ALA A 772 -11.10 33.92 -16.59
N GLU A 773 -12.29 34.31 -17.05
CA GLU A 773 -13.34 34.92 -16.21
C GLU A 773 -14.23 33.90 -15.49
N MET A 774 -14.62 32.81 -16.17
CA MET A 774 -15.64 31.89 -15.66
C MET A 774 -15.05 30.56 -15.18
N ILE A 775 -14.05 30.02 -15.88
CA ILE A 775 -13.59 28.64 -15.59
C ILE A 775 -12.35 28.61 -14.69
N VAL A 776 -11.33 29.40 -15.03
CA VAL A 776 -10.09 29.45 -14.26
C VAL A 776 -10.35 29.78 -12.78
N PRO A 777 -11.29 30.69 -12.41
CA PRO A 777 -11.61 30.95 -11.01
C PRO A 777 -12.24 29.77 -10.27
N GLU A 778 -13.09 28.97 -10.92
CA GLU A 778 -13.67 27.75 -10.35
C GLU A 778 -12.56 26.73 -9.99
N HIS A 779 -11.69 26.44 -10.96
CA HIS A 779 -10.54 25.56 -10.76
C HIS A 779 -9.58 26.10 -9.69
N LEU A 780 -9.29 27.41 -9.73
CA LEU A 780 -8.42 28.07 -8.76
C LEU A 780 -9.00 28.02 -7.35
N GLY A 781 -10.31 28.26 -7.19
CA GLY A 781 -11.03 28.18 -5.93
C GLY A 781 -10.90 26.80 -5.29
N GLY A 782 -11.19 25.73 -6.05
CA GLY A 782 -11.08 24.36 -5.57
C GLY A 782 -9.66 24.00 -5.12
N VAL A 783 -8.64 24.39 -5.89
CA VAL A 783 -7.24 24.13 -5.54
C VAL A 783 -6.81 24.97 -4.32
N LYS A 784 -7.20 26.24 -4.24
CA LYS A 784 -6.88 27.13 -3.11
C LYS A 784 -7.48 26.61 -1.80
N VAL A 785 -8.74 26.20 -1.78
CA VAL A 785 -9.40 25.68 -0.57
C VAL A 785 -8.62 24.49 0.00
N ARG A 786 -8.26 23.52 -0.85
CA ARG A 786 -7.52 22.33 -0.43
C ARG A 786 -6.10 22.65 0.03
N LYS A 787 -5.35 23.47 -0.72
CA LYS A 787 -3.94 23.78 -0.44
C LYS A 787 -3.76 24.73 0.75
N LEU A 788 -4.55 25.80 0.83
CA LEU A 788 -4.43 26.78 1.91
C LEU A 788 -4.80 26.18 3.28
N LYS A 789 -5.75 25.23 3.32
CA LYS A 789 -6.06 24.49 4.55
C LYS A 789 -4.80 23.81 5.14
N TYR A 790 -4.03 23.11 4.29
CA TYR A 790 -2.79 22.45 4.70
C TYR A 790 -1.71 23.47 5.09
N ILE A 791 -1.49 24.49 4.26
CA ILE A 791 -0.44 25.49 4.47
C ILE A 791 -0.68 26.29 5.76
N ASN A 792 -1.92 26.71 6.02
CA ASN A 792 -2.26 27.48 7.23
C ASN A 792 -2.03 26.67 8.50
N LYS A 793 -2.41 25.38 8.48
CA LYS A 793 -2.15 24.46 9.58
C LYS A 793 -0.64 24.29 9.84
N ALA A 794 0.15 24.11 8.79
CA ALA A 794 1.61 24.03 8.90
C ALA A 794 2.21 25.33 9.48
N LYS A 795 1.78 26.50 8.98
CA LYS A 795 2.23 27.81 9.48
C LYS A 795 1.97 27.96 10.99
N GLU A 796 0.77 27.62 11.44
CA GLU A 796 0.39 27.74 12.85
C GLU A 796 1.26 26.85 13.75
N GLN A 797 1.41 25.58 13.40
CA GLN A 797 2.18 24.62 14.21
C GLN A 797 3.69 24.92 14.23
N VAL A 798 4.26 25.27 13.07
CA VAL A 798 5.68 25.68 12.97
C VAL A 798 5.94 26.92 13.82
N ARG A 799 5.11 27.97 13.66
CA ARG A 799 5.25 29.21 14.43
C ARG A 799 5.12 28.95 15.92
N HIS A 800 4.08 28.22 16.34
CA HIS A 800 3.85 27.90 17.74
C HIS A 800 5.04 27.20 18.38
N ARG A 801 5.57 26.15 17.74
CA ARG A 801 6.67 25.34 18.28
C ARG A 801 8.00 26.11 18.26
N LEU A 802 8.40 26.68 17.13
CA LEU A 802 9.68 27.38 17.01
C LEU A 802 9.73 28.62 17.93
N THR A 803 8.65 29.41 18.03
CA THR A 803 8.60 30.54 18.99
C THR A 803 8.77 30.09 20.44
N LYS A 804 8.15 28.97 20.84
CA LYS A 804 8.31 28.42 22.20
C LYS A 804 9.74 27.92 22.46
N GLU A 805 10.37 27.28 21.48
CA GLU A 805 11.77 26.86 21.59
C GLU A 805 12.73 28.05 21.64
N ILE A 806 12.51 29.10 20.83
CA ILE A 806 13.29 30.35 20.86
C ILE A 806 13.22 30.96 22.27
N HIS A 807 12.00 31.17 22.80
CA HIS A 807 11.83 31.70 24.16
C HIS A 807 12.49 30.84 25.23
N TYR A 808 12.45 29.51 25.09
CA TYR A 808 13.11 28.59 26.01
C TYR A 808 14.63 28.76 26.00
N TRP A 809 15.25 28.80 24.81
CA TRP A 809 16.70 28.95 24.68
C TRP A 809 17.17 30.35 25.08
N ASP A 810 16.39 31.41 24.84
CA ASP A 810 16.67 32.76 25.32
C ASP A 810 16.61 32.86 26.84
N HIS A 811 15.54 32.33 27.47
CA HIS A 811 15.45 32.30 28.92
C HIS A 811 16.60 31.49 29.53
N ARG A 812 16.92 30.34 28.93
CA ARG A 812 18.04 29.50 29.37
C ARG A 812 19.38 30.20 29.19
N GLY A 813 19.57 30.95 28.11
CA GLY A 813 20.76 31.78 27.87
C GLY A 813 20.95 32.82 28.97
N ASN A 814 19.87 33.50 29.35
CA ASN A 814 19.87 34.45 30.46
C ASN A 814 20.19 33.79 31.81
N GLU A 815 19.59 32.63 32.14
CA GLU A 815 19.93 31.87 33.35
C GLU A 815 21.40 31.45 33.39
N LEU A 816 21.92 30.95 32.28
CA LEU A 816 23.32 30.53 32.16
C LEU A 816 24.25 31.71 32.34
N LYS A 817 23.92 32.86 31.74
CA LYS A 817 24.68 34.10 31.88
C LYS A 817 24.73 34.56 33.35
N SER A 818 23.62 34.48 34.08
CA SER A 818 23.60 34.79 35.52
C SER A 818 24.43 33.79 36.34
N LYS A 819 24.43 32.50 35.98
CA LYS A 819 25.24 31.47 36.67
C LYS A 819 26.74 31.62 36.39
N GLU A 820 27.11 31.99 35.17
CA GLU A 820 28.49 32.33 34.79
C GLU A 820 28.98 33.56 35.54
N GLN A 821 28.16 34.62 35.62
CA GLN A 821 28.46 35.81 36.41
C GLN A 821 28.60 35.51 37.91
N ALA A 822 27.89 34.49 38.41
CA ALA A 822 28.01 33.99 39.78
C ALA A 822 29.17 32.99 39.99
N GLY A 823 30.05 32.80 39.01
CA GLY A 823 31.25 31.95 39.12
C GLY A 823 30.98 30.44 39.17
N LYS A 824 29.77 29.99 38.78
CA LYS A 824 29.44 28.55 38.74
C LYS A 824 29.91 27.94 37.43
N ASN A 825 30.55 26.78 37.51
CA ASN A 825 31.00 26.05 36.32
C ASN A 825 29.80 25.36 35.65
N VAL A 826 29.49 25.74 34.41
CA VAL A 826 28.33 25.19 33.68
C VAL A 826 28.79 24.47 32.41
N ARG A 827 28.24 23.28 32.17
CA ARG A 827 28.60 22.39 31.05
C ARG A 827 28.28 22.97 29.65
N MET A 828 27.39 23.96 29.58
CA MET A 828 26.99 24.68 28.37
C MET A 828 27.02 26.17 28.68
N ASN A 829 27.67 26.98 27.82
CA ASN A 829 27.80 28.41 28.06
C ASN A 829 26.59 29.20 27.53
N SER A 830 26.40 30.41 28.05
CA SER A 830 25.30 31.32 27.67
C SER A 830 25.32 31.64 26.17
N GLY A 831 26.51 31.84 25.59
CA GLY A 831 26.68 32.10 24.15
C GLY A 831 26.14 30.99 23.25
N GLN A 832 26.35 29.71 23.58
CA GLN A 832 25.81 28.57 22.84
C GLN A 832 24.28 28.50 22.91
N ALA A 833 23.68 28.91 24.04
CA ALA A 833 22.23 28.95 24.18
C ALA A 833 21.61 30.08 23.34
N PHE A 834 22.19 31.29 23.36
CA PHE A 834 21.75 32.40 22.50
C PHE A 834 21.93 32.09 21.01
N LYS A 835 23.05 31.46 20.63
CA LYS A 835 23.26 31.03 19.24
C LYS A 835 22.17 30.06 18.76
N ARG A 836 21.74 29.12 19.61
CA ARG A 836 20.62 28.23 19.27
C ARG A 836 19.30 28.97 19.08
N ALA A 837 19.02 30.00 19.88
CA ALA A 837 17.83 30.82 19.71
C ALA A 837 17.88 31.59 18.38
N GLU A 838 19.04 32.14 18.01
CA GLU A 838 19.26 32.81 16.73
C GLU A 838 19.10 31.86 15.53
N ASP A 839 19.71 30.67 15.59
CA ASP A 839 19.58 29.63 14.55
C ASP A 839 18.11 29.21 14.36
N LEU A 840 17.34 29.09 15.45
CA LEU A 840 15.91 28.77 15.40
C LEU A 840 15.07 29.93 14.84
N SER A 841 15.44 31.18 15.12
CA SER A 841 14.78 32.36 14.57
C SER A 841 14.98 32.44 13.05
N ALA A 842 16.21 32.27 12.58
CA ALA A 842 16.51 32.24 11.15
C ALA A 842 15.78 31.09 10.43
N ARG A 843 15.67 29.94 11.09
CA ARG A 843 14.92 28.79 10.59
C ARG A 843 13.42 29.04 10.51
N LEU A 844 12.84 29.70 11.52
CA LEU A 844 11.43 30.11 11.52
C LEU A 844 11.14 31.05 10.36
N GLU A 845 11.96 32.10 10.19
CA GLU A 845 11.83 33.06 9.09
C GLU A 845 11.86 32.36 7.73
N LYS A 846 12.92 31.57 7.48
CA LYS A 846 13.06 30.80 6.24
C LYS A 846 11.84 29.90 5.96
N ARG A 847 11.36 29.17 6.97
CA ARG A 847 10.22 28.25 6.78
C ARG A 847 8.91 28.99 6.52
N MET A 848 8.73 30.15 7.14
CA MET A 848 7.56 31.00 6.90
C MET A 848 7.57 31.54 5.46
N ASP A 849 8.73 31.98 4.96
CA ASP A 849 8.90 32.44 3.58
C ASP A 849 8.59 31.32 2.57
N GLU A 850 9.09 30.10 2.81
CA GLU A 850 8.78 28.94 1.98
C GLU A 850 7.26 28.67 1.91
N LEU A 851 6.57 28.67 3.06
CA LEU A 851 5.12 28.46 3.14
C LEU A 851 4.32 29.63 2.53
N GLU A 852 4.88 30.84 2.50
CA GLU A 852 4.29 31.99 1.81
C GLU A 852 4.42 31.86 0.29
N LEU A 853 5.56 31.40 -0.22
CA LEU A 853 5.72 31.05 -1.63
C LEU A 853 4.73 29.95 -2.05
N GLU A 854 4.55 28.92 -1.25
CA GLU A 854 3.56 27.87 -1.54
C GLU A 854 2.11 28.38 -1.49
N ALA A 855 1.82 29.35 -0.63
CA ALA A 855 0.50 29.98 -0.56
C ALA A 855 0.21 30.91 -1.77
N HIS A 856 1.25 31.31 -2.51
CA HIS A 856 1.12 32.14 -3.70
C HIS A 856 0.63 31.33 -4.90
N ILE A 857 -0.65 30.94 -4.85
CA ILE A 857 -1.29 30.13 -5.88
C ILE A 857 -1.88 31.02 -6.96
N THR A 858 -1.35 30.88 -8.17
CA THR A 858 -1.72 31.68 -9.34
C THR A 858 -2.11 30.80 -10.53
N PRO A 859 -3.10 31.22 -11.33
CA PRO A 859 -3.38 30.55 -12.59
C PRO A 859 -2.39 31.01 -13.67
N ALA A 860 -2.00 30.09 -14.55
CA ALA A 860 -1.38 30.42 -15.81
C ALA A 860 -2.44 30.86 -16.82
N VAL A 861 -2.03 31.61 -17.85
CA VAL A 861 -2.91 32.00 -18.95
C VAL A 861 -3.43 30.73 -19.64
N PRO A 862 -4.76 30.57 -19.81
CA PRO A 862 -5.31 29.43 -20.52
C PRO A 862 -4.89 29.49 -22.00
N PHE A 863 -4.71 28.34 -22.62
CA PHE A 863 -4.36 28.26 -24.03
C PHE A 863 -5.23 27.29 -24.79
N VAL A 864 -5.47 27.62 -26.07
CA VAL A 864 -6.24 26.78 -26.98
C VAL A 864 -5.33 25.73 -27.61
N ILE A 865 -5.69 24.46 -27.44
CA ILE A 865 -5.01 23.33 -28.07
C ILE A 865 -5.42 23.23 -29.55
N GLY A 866 -6.71 23.44 -29.83
CA GLY A 866 -7.30 23.33 -31.16
C GLY A 866 -8.79 23.70 -31.14
N GLY A 867 -9.45 23.53 -32.28
CA GLY A 867 -10.89 23.79 -32.41
C GLY A 867 -11.54 23.04 -33.57
N ALA A 868 -12.85 22.98 -33.60
CA ALA A 868 -13.63 22.38 -34.68
C ALA A 868 -14.94 23.15 -34.89
N ILE A 869 -15.36 23.31 -36.13
CA ILE A 869 -16.69 23.83 -36.46
C ILE A 869 -17.68 22.68 -36.27
N VAL A 870 -18.73 22.94 -35.50
CA VAL A 870 -19.81 22.01 -35.22
C VAL A 870 -21.05 22.49 -35.95
N ILE A 871 -21.55 21.66 -36.85
CA ILE A 871 -22.73 21.93 -37.66
C ILE A 871 -23.87 21.05 -37.12
N PRO A 872 -25.02 21.62 -36.75
CA PRO A 872 -26.16 20.84 -36.32
C PRO A 872 -26.78 20.08 -37.50
N LYS A 873 -27.26 18.87 -37.26
CA LYS A 873 -27.94 18.04 -38.25
C LYS A 873 -29.17 18.73 -38.85
N GLY A 874 -29.89 19.52 -38.06
CA GLY A 874 -31.04 20.28 -38.55
C GLY A 874 -30.69 21.18 -39.74
N LEU A 875 -29.58 21.90 -39.64
CA LEU A 875 -29.07 22.74 -40.73
C LEU A 875 -28.69 21.94 -41.97
N VAL A 876 -28.06 20.77 -41.80
CA VAL A 876 -27.73 19.89 -42.92
C VAL A 876 -29.01 19.48 -43.63
N MET A 877 -30.02 18.97 -42.90
CA MET A 877 -31.29 18.51 -43.48
C MET A 877 -32.03 19.60 -44.26
N ASP A 878 -32.00 20.84 -43.75
CA ASP A 878 -32.58 22.02 -44.42
C ASP A 878 -31.85 22.34 -45.74
N LEU A 879 -30.52 22.35 -45.73
CA LEU A 879 -29.69 22.54 -46.93
C LEU A 879 -29.85 21.41 -47.95
N GLU A 880 -30.20 20.20 -47.50
CA GLU A 880 -30.50 19.07 -48.39
C GLU A 880 -31.96 19.05 -48.89
N GLN A 881 -32.82 19.96 -48.43
CA GLN A 881 -34.26 20.01 -48.75
C GLN A 881 -34.99 18.70 -48.45
N THR A 882 -34.62 18.00 -47.38
CA THR A 882 -35.14 16.65 -47.06
C THR A 882 -36.38 16.63 -46.14
N GLY A 883 -37.01 17.77 -45.86
CA GLY A 883 -38.29 17.87 -45.13
C GLY A 883 -38.37 19.10 -44.21
N PRO A 884 -39.55 19.44 -43.64
CA PRO A 884 -39.71 20.61 -42.77
C PRO A 884 -39.05 20.37 -41.38
N VAL A 885 -37.93 21.04 -41.11
CA VAL A 885 -37.05 20.76 -39.96
C VAL A 885 -37.46 21.47 -38.65
N VAL A 886 -37.92 22.72 -38.72
CA VAL A 886 -38.07 23.59 -37.52
C VAL A 886 -39.32 23.27 -36.69
N ALA A 887 -40.41 22.83 -37.34
CA ALA A 887 -41.65 22.46 -36.64
C ALA A 887 -41.53 21.11 -35.91
N ASP A 888 -40.74 20.17 -36.45
CA ASP A 888 -40.51 18.84 -35.88
C ASP A 888 -39.49 18.87 -34.72
N SER A 889 -38.53 19.81 -34.73
CA SER A 889 -37.55 19.95 -33.64
C SER A 889 -38.17 20.49 -32.34
N HIS A 890 -39.07 21.47 -32.44
CA HIS A 890 -39.80 21.99 -31.26
C HIS A 890 -40.73 20.93 -30.67
N ALA A 891 -41.38 20.13 -31.53
CA ALA A 891 -42.22 19.01 -31.10
C ALA A 891 -41.40 17.90 -30.40
N ARG A 892 -40.23 17.54 -30.94
CA ARG A 892 -39.32 16.56 -30.31
C ARG A 892 -38.78 17.05 -28.97
N LYS A 893 -38.42 18.33 -28.87
CA LYS A 893 -37.94 18.92 -27.61
C LYS A 893 -39.02 18.88 -26.52
N ILE A 894 -40.27 19.18 -26.86
CA ILE A 894 -41.40 19.03 -25.93
C ILE A 894 -41.55 17.57 -25.48
N VAL A 895 -41.41 16.62 -26.40
CA VAL A 895 -41.49 15.17 -26.10
C VAL A 895 -40.36 14.72 -25.18
N GLU A 896 -39.13 15.16 -25.42
CA GLU A 896 -37.97 14.84 -24.58
C GLU A 896 -38.07 15.49 -23.20
N GLU A 897 -38.47 16.77 -23.12
CA GLU A 897 -38.70 17.46 -21.83
C GLU A 897 -39.79 16.76 -21.02
N ALA A 898 -40.91 16.38 -21.65
CA ALA A 898 -41.98 15.62 -20.98
C ALA A 898 -41.50 14.25 -20.48
N ALA A 899 -40.67 13.55 -21.27
CA ALA A 899 -40.07 12.27 -20.88
C ALA A 899 -39.09 12.43 -19.70
N MET A 900 -38.22 13.44 -19.74
CA MET A 900 -37.29 13.77 -18.66
C MET A 900 -38.02 14.06 -17.36
N ILE A 901 -39.03 14.93 -17.39
CA ILE A 901 -39.84 15.25 -16.20
C ILE A 901 -40.49 13.99 -15.63
N LYS A 902 -41.11 13.17 -16.49
CA LYS A 902 -41.77 11.94 -16.06
C LYS A 902 -40.81 10.94 -15.42
N ILE A 903 -39.59 10.79 -15.93
CA ILE A 903 -38.58 9.90 -15.34
C ILE A 903 -38.07 10.47 -14.03
N MET A 904 -37.77 11.77 -13.96
CA MET A 904 -37.37 12.45 -12.72
C MET A 904 -38.42 12.25 -11.62
N ASP A 905 -39.71 12.39 -11.95
CA ASP A 905 -40.80 12.19 -11.01
C ASP A 905 -40.99 10.72 -10.63
N THR A 906 -40.80 9.79 -11.59
CA THR A 906 -40.84 8.35 -11.32
C THR A 906 -39.72 7.94 -10.36
N GLU A 907 -38.48 8.38 -10.61
CA GLU A 907 -37.34 8.11 -9.72
C GLU A 907 -37.54 8.70 -8.32
N ARG A 908 -38.07 9.93 -8.21
CA ARG A 908 -38.45 10.52 -6.92
C ARG A 908 -39.52 9.71 -6.20
N SER A 909 -40.51 9.18 -6.93
CA SER A 909 -41.57 8.34 -6.36
C SER A 909 -41.06 7.01 -5.81
N LEU A 910 -39.96 6.49 -6.38
CA LEU A 910 -39.23 5.32 -5.88
C LEU A 910 -38.28 5.65 -4.71
N GLY A 911 -38.30 6.89 -4.21
CA GLY A 911 -37.46 7.35 -3.10
C GLY A 911 -36.01 7.66 -3.47
N ARG A 912 -35.69 7.75 -4.77
CA ARG A 912 -34.35 8.11 -5.28
C ARG A 912 -34.20 9.62 -5.43
N ILE A 913 -32.95 10.07 -5.59
CA ILE A 913 -32.59 11.47 -5.77
C ILE A 913 -32.00 11.64 -7.18
N PRO A 914 -32.84 11.95 -8.19
CA PRO A 914 -32.35 12.14 -9.55
C PRO A 914 -31.83 13.56 -9.79
N GLU A 915 -30.70 13.65 -10.49
CA GLU A 915 -30.03 14.87 -10.94
C GLU A 915 -30.00 14.89 -12.47
N ASP A 916 -30.44 15.99 -13.08
CA ASP A 916 -30.34 16.20 -14.52
C ASP A 916 -28.91 16.62 -14.87
N VAL A 917 -28.24 15.77 -15.65
CA VAL A 917 -26.88 15.98 -16.13
C VAL A 917 -26.80 16.06 -17.65
N SER A 918 -27.94 16.13 -18.35
CA SER A 918 -28.02 16.19 -19.82
C SER A 918 -27.23 17.37 -20.43
N ALA A 919 -27.11 18.48 -19.69
CA ALA A 919 -26.29 19.63 -20.07
C ALA A 919 -24.76 19.33 -20.08
N GLN A 920 -24.31 18.31 -19.34
CA GLN A 920 -22.91 17.87 -19.28
C GLN A 920 -22.60 16.88 -20.41
N ARG A 921 -22.53 17.39 -21.65
CA ARG A 921 -22.29 16.57 -22.86
C ARG A 921 -21.02 15.69 -22.77
N GLY A 922 -21.13 14.49 -23.32
CA GLY A 922 -20.05 13.49 -23.33
C GLY A 922 -20.08 12.46 -22.20
N LEU A 923 -21.08 12.49 -21.31
CA LEU A 923 -21.29 11.44 -20.28
C LEU A 923 -21.94 10.16 -20.84
N GLY A 924 -22.78 10.29 -21.86
CA GLY A 924 -23.51 9.17 -22.48
C GLY A 924 -24.77 8.74 -21.71
N TYR A 925 -25.30 9.60 -20.84
CA TYR A 925 -26.58 9.45 -20.12
C TYR A 925 -27.10 10.83 -19.68
N ASP A 926 -28.41 10.96 -19.45
CA ASP A 926 -29.07 12.24 -19.15
C ASP A 926 -29.34 12.47 -17.67
N ILE A 927 -29.72 11.42 -16.94
CA ILE A 927 -30.10 11.51 -15.52
C ILE A 927 -29.17 10.63 -14.69
N LEU A 928 -28.62 11.22 -13.62
CA LEU A 928 -27.93 10.50 -12.57
C LEU A 928 -28.89 10.30 -11.39
N SER A 929 -29.35 9.07 -11.16
CA SER A 929 -30.31 8.78 -10.09
C SER A 929 -29.64 8.10 -8.91
N ALA A 930 -29.56 8.81 -7.78
CA ALA A 930 -28.93 8.29 -6.56
C ALA A 930 -29.91 7.46 -5.73
N PHE A 931 -29.48 6.30 -5.23
CA PHE A 931 -30.27 5.55 -4.25
C PHE A 931 -30.20 6.20 -2.85
N PRO A 932 -31.28 6.14 -2.05
CA PRO A 932 -31.35 6.79 -0.73
C PRO A 932 -30.45 6.16 0.33
N ASP A 933 -29.97 4.93 0.14
CA ASP A 933 -28.98 4.27 0.98
C ASP A 933 -27.55 4.79 0.76
N GLY A 934 -27.34 5.61 -0.29
CA GLY A 934 -26.09 6.27 -0.60
C GLY A 934 -25.11 5.38 -1.36
N GLY A 935 -24.36 6.00 -2.29
CA GLY A 935 -23.24 5.35 -2.97
C GLY A 935 -23.62 4.31 -4.01
N ARG A 936 -24.85 4.23 -4.51
CA ARG A 936 -25.14 3.58 -5.79
C ARG A 936 -25.88 4.59 -6.67
N TYR A 937 -25.51 4.66 -7.94
CA TYR A 937 -26.22 5.47 -8.93
C TYR A 937 -26.80 4.58 -10.03
N LEU A 938 -27.95 4.98 -10.58
CA LEU A 938 -28.36 4.58 -11.92
C LEU A 938 -27.98 5.66 -12.91
N PHE A 939 -27.45 5.23 -14.05
CA PHE A 939 -27.19 6.09 -15.20
C PHE A 939 -28.35 5.89 -16.18
N LEU A 940 -29.23 6.87 -16.28
CA LEU A 940 -30.43 6.77 -17.11
C LEU A 940 -30.26 7.60 -18.37
N GLU A 941 -30.32 6.94 -19.51
CA GLU A 941 -30.42 7.57 -20.84
C GLU A 941 -31.89 7.67 -21.23
N VAL A 942 -32.38 8.88 -21.55
CA VAL A 942 -33.81 9.13 -21.72
C VAL A 942 -34.18 9.26 -23.18
N LYS A 943 -35.06 8.37 -23.67
CA LYS A 943 -35.59 8.45 -25.04
C LYS A 943 -37.11 8.64 -25.02
N GLY A 944 -37.54 9.88 -25.21
CA GLY A 944 -38.94 10.23 -25.48
C GLY A 944 -39.35 9.88 -26.90
N LYS A 945 -40.51 9.23 -27.08
CA LYS A 945 -41.05 8.85 -28.40
C LYS A 945 -42.54 9.14 -28.53
N GLY A 946 -42.91 9.72 -29.67
CA GLY A 946 -44.33 9.86 -30.05
C GLY A 946 -44.99 8.50 -30.28
N MET A 947 -46.31 8.43 -30.18
CA MET A 947 -47.07 7.16 -30.30
C MET A 947 -46.82 6.39 -31.60
N ASP A 948 -46.59 7.11 -32.70
CA ASP A 948 -46.43 6.56 -34.05
C ASP A 948 -44.97 6.23 -34.42
N GLN A 949 -44.00 6.46 -33.52
CA GLN A 949 -42.59 6.15 -33.78
C GLN A 949 -42.25 4.71 -33.40
N ASP A 950 -41.59 3.98 -34.31
CA ASP A 950 -41.25 2.55 -34.14
C ASP A 950 -39.74 2.29 -33.94
N SER A 951 -38.91 3.34 -33.87
CA SER A 951 -37.45 3.22 -33.73
C SER A 951 -36.83 4.20 -32.75
N VAL A 952 -35.75 3.79 -32.09
CA VAL A 952 -34.92 4.61 -31.20
C VAL A 952 -33.52 4.69 -31.77
N THR A 953 -32.98 5.90 -31.90
CA THR A 953 -31.57 6.12 -32.24
C THR A 953 -30.81 6.41 -30.95
N VAL A 954 -29.68 5.74 -30.78
CA VAL A 954 -28.81 5.82 -29.61
C VAL A 954 -27.40 6.15 -30.10
N THR A 955 -26.70 7.06 -29.43
CA THR A 955 -25.35 7.48 -29.82
C THR A 955 -24.32 6.41 -29.47
N ARG A 956 -23.15 6.47 -30.10
CA ARG A 956 -22.01 5.61 -29.77
C ARG A 956 -21.61 5.81 -28.31
N ASN A 957 -21.60 7.04 -27.81
CA ASN A 957 -21.21 7.32 -26.44
C ASN A 957 -22.20 6.70 -25.44
N GLU A 958 -23.50 6.78 -25.69
CA GLU A 958 -24.55 6.13 -24.90
C GLU A 958 -24.38 4.60 -24.87
N ILE A 959 -24.15 3.98 -26.04
CA ILE A 959 -23.90 2.53 -26.12
C ILE A 959 -22.64 2.15 -25.34
N MET A 960 -21.57 2.95 -25.47
CA MET A 960 -20.33 2.69 -24.75
C MET A 960 -20.50 2.90 -23.25
N ALA A 961 -21.21 3.94 -22.80
CA ALA A 961 -21.54 4.15 -21.39
C ALA A 961 -22.27 2.94 -20.80
N CYS A 962 -23.26 2.41 -21.54
CA CYS A 962 -23.98 1.19 -21.18
C CYS A 962 -23.04 -0.04 -21.05
N LEU A 963 -22.20 -0.31 -22.07
CA LEU A 963 -21.29 -1.46 -22.08
C LEU A 963 -20.21 -1.38 -20.97
N ASN A 964 -19.91 -0.18 -20.48
CA ASN A 964 -18.97 0.02 -19.37
C ASN A 964 -19.60 -0.23 -17.99
N LYS A 965 -20.91 0.03 -17.85
CA LYS A 965 -21.66 -0.13 -16.58
C LYS A 965 -23.00 -0.85 -16.84
N PRO A 966 -22.99 -2.10 -17.33
CA PRO A 966 -24.21 -2.82 -17.72
C PRO A 966 -25.18 -3.01 -16.55
N ASP A 967 -24.65 -3.15 -15.33
CA ASP A 967 -25.45 -3.34 -14.13
C ASP A 967 -26.18 -2.09 -13.64
N ASP A 968 -25.62 -0.90 -13.87
CA ASP A 968 -26.11 0.39 -13.33
C ASP A 968 -26.74 1.29 -14.41
N PHE A 969 -26.48 1.04 -15.69
CA PHE A 969 -27.03 1.80 -16.80
C PHE A 969 -28.43 1.30 -17.19
N ARG A 970 -29.38 2.21 -17.46
CA ARG A 970 -30.69 1.88 -18.04
C ARG A 970 -31.01 2.80 -19.20
N LEU A 971 -31.56 2.21 -20.26
CA LEU A 971 -32.25 2.97 -21.30
C LEU A 971 -33.70 3.15 -20.86
N ALA A 972 -34.09 4.38 -20.54
CA ALA A 972 -35.42 4.75 -20.08
C ALA A 972 -36.25 5.28 -21.25
N ILE A 973 -37.27 4.53 -21.64
CA ILE A 973 -38.11 4.81 -22.80
C ILE A 973 -39.47 5.32 -22.32
N VAL A 974 -39.89 6.48 -22.82
CA VAL A 974 -41.20 7.08 -22.49
C VAL A 974 -41.96 7.37 -23.76
N LYS A 975 -43.21 6.88 -23.83
CA LYS A 975 -44.15 7.29 -24.88
C LYS A 975 -44.86 8.57 -24.48
N VAL A 976 -44.89 9.55 -25.37
CA VAL A 976 -45.51 10.86 -25.14
C VAL A 976 -46.57 11.11 -26.19
N ASP A 977 -47.76 11.52 -25.76
CA ASP A 977 -48.89 11.88 -26.62
C ASP A 977 -49.40 13.28 -26.23
N ASP A 978 -49.27 14.24 -27.15
CA ASP A 978 -49.68 15.64 -26.96
C ASP A 978 -49.23 16.26 -25.62
N GLY A 979 -47.96 16.01 -25.24
CA GLY A 979 -47.35 16.49 -23.98
C GLY A 979 -47.64 15.63 -22.74
N ASN A 980 -48.53 14.63 -22.82
CA ASN A 980 -48.75 13.66 -21.75
C ASN A 980 -47.80 12.46 -21.87
N ALA A 981 -46.88 12.34 -20.92
CA ALA A 981 -45.94 11.23 -20.82
C ALA A 981 -46.55 10.00 -20.10
N GLN A 982 -46.49 8.84 -20.75
CA GLN A 982 -46.87 7.55 -20.16
C GLN A 982 -45.83 7.07 -19.13
N ASP A 983 -46.15 5.99 -18.42
CA ASP A 983 -45.18 5.40 -17.50
C ASP A 983 -43.95 4.87 -18.25
N PRO A 984 -42.74 5.16 -17.73
CA PRO A 984 -41.50 4.77 -18.39
C PRO A 984 -41.30 3.24 -18.37
N VAL A 985 -40.59 2.76 -19.38
CA VAL A 985 -40.09 1.37 -19.47
C VAL A 985 -38.57 1.41 -19.41
N TYR A 986 -37.97 0.68 -18.46
CA TYR A 986 -36.53 0.60 -18.29
C TYR A 986 -35.98 -0.65 -18.93
N VAL A 987 -34.96 -0.51 -19.78
CA VAL A 987 -34.26 -1.65 -20.40
C VAL A 987 -32.88 -1.79 -19.77
N LYS A 988 -32.61 -2.97 -19.20
CA LYS A 988 -31.27 -3.35 -18.73
C LYS A 988 -30.52 -4.03 -19.88
N GLU A 989 -29.24 -3.70 -20.03
CA GLU A 989 -28.36 -4.26 -21.08
C GLU A 989 -28.98 -4.24 -22.50
N PRO A 990 -29.46 -3.08 -22.99
CA PRO A 990 -30.11 -2.97 -24.30
C PRO A 990 -29.21 -3.27 -25.51
N PHE A 991 -27.89 -3.38 -25.33
CA PHE A 991 -26.92 -3.47 -26.43
C PHE A 991 -25.94 -4.64 -26.25
N ASP A 992 -25.79 -5.45 -27.30
CA ASP A 992 -24.96 -6.67 -27.28
C ASP A 992 -23.56 -6.49 -27.93
N SER A 993 -23.33 -5.37 -28.62
CA SER A 993 -22.11 -5.16 -29.40
C SER A 993 -21.72 -3.69 -29.56
N GLU A 994 -20.42 -3.43 -29.68
CA GLU A 994 -19.87 -2.10 -29.93
C GLU A 994 -20.14 -1.61 -31.36
N PRO A 995 -20.47 -0.32 -31.55
CA PRO A 995 -20.52 0.29 -32.89
C PRO A 995 -19.14 0.32 -33.53
N GLY A 996 -19.06 0.09 -34.85
CA GLY A 996 -17.81 0.24 -35.59
C GLY A 996 -17.21 1.65 -35.45
N PHE A 997 -15.88 1.83 -35.54
CA PHE A 997 -15.20 3.11 -35.25
C PHE A 997 -15.81 4.34 -35.97
N ALA A 998 -16.30 4.17 -37.19
CA ALA A 998 -16.94 5.24 -37.98
C ALA A 998 -18.45 5.39 -37.71
N GLN A 999 -19.05 4.48 -36.95
CA GLN A 999 -20.45 4.47 -36.58
C GLN A 999 -20.63 5.25 -35.28
N ILE A 1000 -21.44 6.30 -35.35
CA ILE A 1000 -21.60 7.31 -34.29
C ILE A 1000 -22.99 7.26 -33.67
N SER A 1001 -23.94 6.60 -34.33
CA SER A 1001 -25.21 6.20 -33.75
C SER A 1001 -25.69 4.88 -34.34
N ALA A 1002 -26.59 4.21 -33.63
CA ALA A 1002 -27.29 3.02 -34.10
C ALA A 1002 -28.78 3.17 -33.85
N THR A 1003 -29.59 2.71 -34.81
CA THR A 1003 -31.04 2.73 -34.72
C THR A 1003 -31.56 1.33 -34.40
N TYR A 1004 -32.34 1.23 -33.33
CA TYR A 1004 -32.93 -0.01 -32.82
C TYR A 1004 -34.45 0.02 -32.95
N ASN A 1005 -35.05 -1.18 -33.04
CA ASN A 1005 -36.50 -1.32 -33.07
C ASN A 1005 -37.10 -1.09 -31.68
N LEU A 1006 -38.02 -0.11 -31.58
CA LEU A 1006 -38.62 0.29 -30.30
C LEU A 1006 -39.42 -0.86 -29.66
N LYS A 1007 -40.12 -1.67 -30.45
CA LYS A 1007 -40.97 -2.77 -29.94
C LYS A 1007 -40.14 -3.90 -29.35
N GLU A 1008 -38.92 -4.14 -29.85
CA GLU A 1008 -38.00 -5.13 -29.29
C GLU A 1008 -37.40 -4.65 -27.97
N LEU A 1009 -36.96 -3.40 -27.90
CA LEU A 1009 -36.45 -2.80 -26.67
C LEU A 1009 -37.51 -2.78 -25.54
N ILE A 1010 -38.75 -2.40 -25.86
CA ILE A 1010 -39.84 -2.40 -24.86
C ILE A 1010 -40.14 -3.82 -24.35
N LYS A 1011 -40.02 -4.87 -25.18
CA LYS A 1011 -40.21 -6.27 -24.74
C LYS A 1011 -39.14 -6.76 -23.76
N MET A 1012 -37.92 -6.23 -23.87
CA MET A 1012 -36.84 -6.49 -22.92
C MET A 1012 -36.96 -5.65 -21.64
N GLY A 1013 -37.76 -4.58 -21.71
CA GLY A 1013 -37.92 -3.63 -20.65
C GLY A 1013 -38.86 -4.09 -19.53
N TYR A 1014 -38.67 -3.50 -18.37
CA TYR A 1014 -39.46 -3.74 -17.17
C TYR A 1014 -39.91 -2.39 -16.57
N SER A 1015 -40.96 -2.42 -15.76
CA SER A 1015 -41.41 -1.23 -15.04
C SER A 1015 -40.37 -0.84 -13.98
N PRO A 1016 -40.13 0.46 -13.73
CA PRO A 1016 -39.20 0.87 -12.68
C PRO A 1016 -39.65 0.32 -11.31
N GLU A 1017 -38.77 -0.46 -10.68
CA GLU A 1017 -38.93 -1.02 -9.33
C GLU A 1017 -38.02 -0.32 -8.33
#